data_AF-A0A7H2QDN8-F1
#
_entry.id   AF-A0A7H2QDN8-F1
#
_cell.length_a   1.000
_cell.length_b   1.000
_cell.length_c   1.000
_cell.angle_alpha   90.00
_cell.angle_beta   90.00
_cell.angle_gamma   90.00
#
_symmetry.space_group_name_H-M   'P 1'
#
loop_
_entity.id
_entity.type
_entity.pdbx_description
1 polymer ?
#
loop_
_entity_poly.entity_id
_entity_poly.type
_entity_poly.pdbx_seq_one_letter_code
_entity_poly.pdbx_strand_id
1 'polypeptide(L)'
;MAEEIITRQELVDAKIDAKDLGECVHGNETGIVIPRLGIPYPTLPAAVQKVIEIGGFEPFPTEAQLLASTPTVSPKAAKALDTKKIWYWGKYSEDETADSWHDTGRSELDQANDFTKQRIDLKPLNEHEFAIQDSLGNLAFGIQKDGSSEIPKLLAGDSLTEKKNVGIYAQAWTDKNGNIAVGIRKDGSVIIPKLIDSDNSSVSTSTKKLSIIESDTIMHIGDSMTASYYCVQDKSYVSQLSQLSPFRHINYGVTSTDLLEMQSRIINDLSVFNATLKSMKPRYLFIASYVNDRNYANVNIAYYQENMRRLIDVALSHGIQPVLTGYFVLNSTLHQAVKSIADEYRIPVVWSDVLNKQIGFYEGATLFHEWHAGTRTNGLFFLPMLEYINQQKAMRTLKIYRKRSTFTPSSDADLLFKDVIDKSNKWKEISVGHFSLQHEYKYDELDTLTSEDILWKENQDEYAKLADKQEISFNDYALIEMSFDAFQQHLQFIEISLMTNGATQLFVRDNLAASSELIRGLPSDAEYQAKWNKPRGAWRSINSANGKISIGKEQITNAMVANKLFLLIKGNFTLSDISVNYSATKYESHLPTLNKPREHLGSELLAQPLLGTAGQLLSWTVGGTVNTLVPIDLPKCPRKPDQNVSIDGVVTLTSTNYVQQSISFPASEEVRTFKVVAWARYFPKAFLDRTNPTYSGYDASQVVDRSVAGAIPPINKDTFDAQEIMLETWTGNDHPSNNGAFQKDFVSLMWRPVNFYIEVQPYETVLSIRLNALSGQVQLAKCSIKEVI
;
A
#
# COMPACT_ATOMS: atom_id res chain seq x y z
N MET A 1 -37.50 -26.01 -5.68
CA MET A 1 -38.93 -26.37 -5.70
C MET A 1 -38.99 -27.88 -5.71
N ALA A 2 -39.76 -28.51 -4.82
CA ALA A 2 -39.74 -29.96 -4.64
C ALA A 2 -40.25 -30.68 -5.91
N GLU A 3 -39.53 -31.71 -6.36
CA GLU A 3 -39.85 -32.49 -7.57
C GLU A 3 -40.94 -33.56 -7.35
N GLU A 4 -41.44 -33.71 -6.12
CA GLU A 4 -42.50 -34.65 -5.77
C GLU A 4 -43.66 -33.95 -5.03
N ILE A 5 -44.90 -34.42 -5.30
CA ILE A 5 -46.11 -33.88 -4.67
C ILE A 5 -46.16 -34.37 -3.22
N ILE A 6 -46.11 -33.43 -2.27
CA ILE A 6 -46.30 -33.73 -0.83
C ILE A 6 -47.69 -34.32 -0.63
N THR A 7 -47.74 -35.52 -0.05
CA THR A 7 -48.98 -36.24 0.26
C THR A 7 -49.68 -35.61 1.47
N ARG A 8 -50.99 -35.86 1.59
CA ARG A 8 -51.77 -35.40 2.74
C ARG A 8 -51.22 -35.95 4.06
N GLN A 9 -50.72 -37.19 4.07
CA GLN A 9 -50.17 -37.80 5.28
C GLN A 9 -48.87 -37.13 5.70
N GLU A 10 -47.99 -36.78 4.75
CA GLU A 10 -46.76 -36.04 5.04
C GLU A 10 -47.04 -34.64 5.62
N LEU A 11 -48.11 -33.97 5.16
CA LEU A 11 -48.53 -32.70 5.77
C LEU A 11 -49.10 -32.86 7.18
N VAL A 12 -49.80 -33.96 7.46
CA VAL A 12 -50.32 -34.26 8.81
C VAL A 12 -49.16 -34.59 9.76
N ASP A 13 -48.19 -35.37 9.30
CA ASP A 13 -47.01 -35.74 10.06
C ASP A 13 -46.13 -34.52 10.33
N ALA A 14 -45.85 -33.71 9.31
CA ALA A 14 -45.09 -32.46 9.44
C ALA A 14 -45.76 -31.46 10.40
N LYS A 15 -47.10 -31.44 10.49
CA LYS A 15 -47.82 -30.61 11.45
C LYS A 15 -47.57 -31.04 12.90
N ILE A 16 -47.49 -32.34 13.16
CA ILE A 16 -47.19 -32.88 14.49
C ILE A 16 -45.73 -32.60 14.83
N ASP A 17 -44.81 -32.88 13.90
CA ASP A 17 -43.38 -32.69 14.13
C ASP A 17 -43.04 -31.18 14.35
N ALA A 18 -43.73 -30.27 13.65
CA ALA A 18 -43.60 -28.82 13.87
C ALA A 18 -44.16 -28.37 15.22
N LYS A 19 -45.23 -29.01 15.71
CA LYS A 19 -45.79 -28.75 17.04
C LYS A 19 -44.82 -29.20 18.13
N ASP A 20 -44.26 -30.40 18.00
CA ASP A 20 -43.30 -30.97 18.95
C ASP A 20 -42.02 -30.12 19.01
N LEU A 21 -41.56 -29.59 17.86
CA LEU A 21 -40.45 -28.64 17.83
C LEU A 21 -40.76 -27.33 18.56
N GLY A 22 -41.98 -26.79 18.37
CA GLY A 22 -42.46 -25.62 19.10
C GLY A 22 -42.51 -25.86 20.62
N GLU A 23 -43.02 -27.02 21.04
CA GLU A 23 -43.08 -27.42 22.46
C GLU A 23 -41.68 -27.66 23.04
N CYS A 24 -40.74 -28.20 22.27
CA CYS A 24 -39.35 -28.35 22.70
C CYS A 24 -38.72 -27.00 23.04
N VAL A 25 -38.87 -26.00 22.18
CA VAL A 25 -38.22 -24.69 22.35
C VAL A 25 -38.94 -23.82 23.39
N HIS A 26 -40.27 -23.88 23.45
CA HIS A 26 -41.09 -22.96 24.26
C HIS A 26 -41.77 -23.59 25.48
N GLY A 27 -41.59 -24.88 25.72
CA GLY A 27 -42.12 -25.56 26.90
C GLY A 27 -41.50 -25.06 28.20
N ASN A 28 -42.03 -25.50 29.34
CA ASN A 28 -41.56 -25.04 30.65
C ASN A 28 -40.42 -25.92 31.21
N GLU A 29 -39.87 -25.49 32.33
CA GLU A 29 -38.76 -26.06 33.10
C GLU A 29 -38.95 -27.52 33.58
N THR A 30 -40.16 -28.08 33.50
CA THR A 30 -40.45 -29.49 33.84
C THR A 30 -41.02 -30.29 32.67
N GLY A 31 -41.10 -29.68 31.48
CA GLY A 31 -41.78 -30.25 30.33
C GLY A 31 -41.03 -31.42 29.69
N ILE A 32 -41.79 -32.42 29.23
CA ILE A 32 -41.32 -33.52 28.39
C ILE A 32 -42.10 -33.47 27.09
N VAL A 33 -41.39 -33.45 25.97
CA VAL A 33 -41.95 -33.59 24.62
C VAL A 33 -41.98 -35.08 24.27
N ILE A 34 -43.12 -35.56 23.80
CA ILE A 34 -43.31 -36.95 23.36
C ILE A 34 -43.42 -36.92 21.83
N PRO A 35 -42.31 -37.11 21.10
CA PRO A 35 -42.34 -37.00 19.65
C PRO A 35 -43.05 -38.21 19.02
N ARG A 36 -43.66 -37.99 17.86
CA ARG A 36 -44.32 -39.06 17.08
C ARG A 36 -43.41 -40.25 16.74
N LEU A 37 -42.12 -40.01 16.48
CA LEU A 37 -41.17 -41.01 15.96
C LEU A 37 -40.10 -41.48 16.98
N GLY A 38 -40.20 -41.13 18.27
CA GLY A 38 -39.06 -41.35 19.16
C GLY A 38 -39.35 -41.36 20.66
N ILE A 39 -38.27 -41.41 21.42
CA ILE A 39 -38.27 -41.45 22.88
C ILE A 39 -38.62 -40.07 23.43
N PRO A 40 -39.43 -39.95 24.50
CA PRO A 40 -39.68 -38.68 25.16
C PRO A 40 -38.39 -37.97 25.58
N TYR A 41 -38.30 -36.66 25.35
CA TYR A 41 -37.14 -35.84 25.70
C TYR A 41 -37.55 -34.55 26.42
N PRO A 42 -36.71 -33.98 27.30
CA PRO A 42 -37.04 -32.74 28.00
C PRO A 42 -37.15 -31.55 27.05
N THR A 43 -37.97 -30.57 27.39
CA THR A 43 -37.96 -29.25 26.73
C THR A 43 -36.59 -28.58 26.89
N LEU A 44 -36.28 -27.58 26.05
CA LEU A 44 -35.04 -26.83 26.11
C LEU A 44 -34.83 -26.15 27.47
N PRO A 45 -35.84 -25.49 28.09
CA PRO A 45 -35.68 -24.96 29.45
C PRO A 45 -35.42 -26.04 30.50
N ALA A 46 -36.11 -27.19 30.43
CA ALA A 46 -35.86 -28.32 31.34
C ALA A 46 -34.47 -28.94 31.13
N ALA A 47 -33.96 -28.96 29.90
CA ALA A 47 -32.61 -29.42 29.59
C ALA A 47 -31.53 -28.44 30.09
N VAL A 48 -31.73 -27.13 29.89
CA VAL A 48 -30.84 -26.08 30.39
C VAL A 48 -30.83 -26.06 31.91
N GLN A 49 -32.00 -26.16 32.55
CA GLN A 49 -32.10 -26.26 34.00
C GLN A 49 -31.38 -27.51 34.50
N LYS A 50 -31.58 -28.68 33.87
CA LYS A 50 -30.81 -29.88 34.22
C LYS A 50 -29.31 -29.67 34.07
N VAL A 51 -28.82 -29.01 33.01
CA VAL A 51 -27.38 -28.70 32.83
C VAL A 51 -26.86 -27.76 33.92
N ILE A 52 -27.67 -26.78 34.34
CA ILE A 52 -27.34 -25.87 35.45
C ILE A 52 -27.33 -26.64 36.78
N GLU A 53 -28.35 -27.47 37.05
CA GLU A 53 -28.52 -28.24 38.27
C GLU A 53 -27.49 -29.39 38.40
N ILE A 54 -27.08 -30.02 37.30
CA ILE A 54 -25.99 -31.01 37.26
C ILE A 54 -24.60 -30.37 37.19
N GLY A 55 -24.50 -29.04 37.34
CA GLY A 55 -23.26 -28.38 37.74
C GLY A 55 -22.27 -28.03 36.62
N GLY A 56 -22.71 -27.26 35.62
CA GLY A 56 -21.79 -26.69 34.63
C GLY A 56 -20.68 -25.78 35.20
N PHE A 57 -20.91 -25.09 36.33
CA PHE A 57 -19.90 -24.37 37.12
C PHE A 57 -20.54 -23.78 38.39
N GLU A 58 -20.07 -24.13 39.60
CA GLU A 58 -20.63 -23.60 40.86
C GLU A 58 -19.64 -22.67 41.59
N PRO A 59 -20.00 -21.41 41.89
CA PRO A 59 -19.16 -20.53 42.68
C PRO A 59 -19.39 -20.74 44.19
N PHE A 60 -18.31 -20.88 44.95
CA PHE A 60 -18.32 -20.88 46.41
C PHE A 60 -17.70 -19.58 46.93
N PRO A 61 -18.30 -18.90 47.92
CA PRO A 61 -17.71 -17.68 48.49
C PRO A 61 -16.31 -17.91 49.07
N THR A 62 -16.05 -19.10 49.65
CA THR A 62 -14.74 -19.45 50.19
C THR A 62 -14.29 -20.86 49.80
N GLU A 63 -12.98 -21.09 49.74
CA GLU A 63 -12.38 -22.40 49.52
C GLU A 63 -12.82 -23.41 50.59
N ALA A 64 -12.91 -22.97 51.85
CA ALA A 64 -13.40 -23.81 52.94
C ALA A 64 -14.84 -24.31 52.72
N GLN A 65 -15.70 -23.46 52.16
CA GLN A 65 -17.08 -23.85 51.83
C GLN A 65 -17.13 -24.80 50.63
N LEU A 66 -16.26 -24.60 49.65
CA LEU A 66 -16.13 -25.51 48.51
C LEU A 66 -15.71 -26.90 48.97
N LEU A 67 -14.63 -27.00 49.75
CA LEU A 67 -14.09 -28.26 50.25
C LEU A 67 -15.04 -28.99 51.21
N ALA A 68 -15.91 -28.26 51.91
CA ALA A 68 -16.96 -28.82 52.75
C ALA A 68 -18.19 -29.31 51.96
N SER A 69 -18.29 -28.99 50.66
CA SER A 69 -19.39 -29.41 49.81
C SER A 69 -19.12 -30.78 49.17
N THR A 70 -20.17 -31.58 49.01
CA THR A 70 -20.11 -32.85 48.26
C THR A 70 -21.10 -32.77 47.09
N PRO A 71 -20.62 -32.57 45.86
CA PRO A 71 -21.45 -32.66 44.67
C PRO A 71 -22.17 -34.01 44.54
N THR A 72 -23.42 -33.97 44.10
CA THR A 72 -24.23 -35.16 43.80
C THR A 72 -23.97 -35.74 42.41
N VAL A 73 -23.11 -35.07 41.63
CA VAL A 73 -22.78 -35.37 40.22
C VAL A 73 -21.28 -35.25 40.02
N SER A 74 -20.71 -36.20 39.29
CA SER A 74 -19.27 -36.31 38.99
C SER A 74 -19.11 -36.65 37.50
N PRO A 75 -18.23 -35.97 36.74
CA PRO A 75 -17.33 -34.90 37.19
C PRO A 75 -17.98 -33.52 37.30
N LYS A 76 -17.45 -32.62 38.15
CA LYS A 76 -17.92 -31.23 38.30
C LYS A 76 -16.79 -30.22 38.49
N ALA A 77 -16.95 -28.99 38.02
CA ALA A 77 -16.03 -27.87 38.28
C ALA A 77 -16.68 -26.80 39.16
N ALA A 78 -15.89 -26.21 40.06
CA ALA A 78 -16.33 -25.13 40.96
C ALA A 78 -15.22 -24.08 41.15
N LYS A 79 -15.57 -22.85 41.58
CA LYS A 79 -14.59 -21.78 41.85
C LYS A 79 -14.73 -21.28 43.29
N ALA A 80 -13.64 -21.32 44.04
CA ALA A 80 -13.52 -20.64 45.32
C ALA A 80 -13.24 -19.14 45.07
N LEU A 81 -14.15 -18.27 45.48
CA LEU A 81 -14.08 -16.84 45.15
C LEU A 81 -13.12 -16.04 46.04
N ASP A 82 -12.74 -16.53 47.21
CA ASP A 82 -11.73 -15.92 48.07
C ASP A 82 -10.31 -16.14 47.54
N THR A 83 -10.00 -17.36 47.08
CA THR A 83 -8.69 -17.71 46.51
C THR A 83 -8.63 -17.57 44.99
N LYS A 84 -9.79 -17.34 44.35
CA LYS A 84 -9.96 -17.28 42.89
C LYS A 84 -9.54 -18.58 42.19
N LYS A 85 -9.45 -19.69 42.91
CA LYS A 85 -9.03 -20.99 42.35
C LYS A 85 -10.21 -21.79 41.80
N ILE A 86 -9.96 -22.50 40.71
CA ILE A 86 -10.88 -23.49 40.15
C ILE A 86 -10.53 -24.86 40.74
N TRP A 87 -11.56 -25.59 41.14
CA TRP A 87 -11.49 -26.92 41.73
C TRP A 87 -12.30 -27.91 40.89
N TYR A 88 -11.83 -29.15 40.82
CA TYR A 88 -12.46 -30.25 40.10
C TYR A 88 -12.93 -31.31 41.09
N TRP A 89 -14.19 -31.73 41.00
CA TRP A 89 -14.75 -32.85 41.76
C TRP A 89 -14.85 -34.08 40.86
N GLY A 90 -14.21 -35.16 41.27
CA GLY A 90 -14.22 -36.45 40.57
C GLY A 90 -13.02 -37.28 40.99
N LYS A 91 -12.71 -38.33 40.23
CA LYS A 91 -11.43 -39.04 40.30
C LYS A 91 -10.42 -38.36 39.38
N TYR A 92 -9.26 -38.01 39.90
CA TYR A 92 -8.17 -37.37 39.16
C TYR A 92 -7.18 -38.39 38.58
N SER A 93 -7.12 -39.60 39.15
CA SER A 93 -6.35 -40.74 38.62
C SER A 93 -7.11 -42.05 38.79
N GLU A 94 -6.69 -43.10 38.06
CA GLU A 94 -7.29 -44.45 38.13
C GLU A 94 -7.11 -45.11 39.51
N ASP A 95 -6.19 -44.62 40.33
CA ASP A 95 -5.88 -45.15 41.66
C ASP A 95 -6.86 -44.66 42.75
N GLU A 96 -7.69 -43.66 42.44
CA GLU A 96 -8.64 -43.09 43.39
C GLU A 96 -9.94 -43.92 43.46
N THR A 97 -10.28 -44.33 44.68
CA THR A 97 -11.44 -45.21 44.91
C THR A 97 -12.75 -44.45 45.10
N ALA A 98 -12.70 -43.14 45.37
CA ALA A 98 -13.84 -42.25 45.56
C ALA A 98 -13.56 -40.85 44.97
N ASP A 99 -14.62 -40.11 44.61
CA ASP A 99 -14.50 -38.74 44.13
C ASP A 99 -14.08 -37.78 45.25
N SER A 100 -13.24 -36.80 44.91
CA SER A 100 -12.84 -35.74 45.84
C SER A 100 -12.60 -34.41 45.11
N TRP A 101 -12.40 -33.32 45.87
CA TRP A 101 -12.03 -32.03 45.30
C TRP A 101 -10.51 -31.97 45.03
N HIS A 102 -10.15 -31.65 43.80
CA HIS A 102 -8.78 -31.47 43.33
C HIS A 102 -8.52 -30.01 42.95
N ASP A 103 -7.45 -29.42 43.48
CA ASP A 103 -6.97 -28.09 43.08
C ASP A 103 -6.38 -28.19 41.66
N THR A 104 -6.92 -27.41 40.73
CA THR A 104 -6.48 -27.44 39.32
C THR A 104 -5.23 -26.58 39.04
N GLY A 105 -4.75 -25.81 40.02
CA GLY A 105 -3.53 -25.01 39.94
C GLY A 105 -3.73 -23.49 39.90
N ARG A 106 -2.60 -22.75 39.68
CA ARG A 106 -2.38 -21.32 39.98
C ARG A 106 -3.53 -20.39 39.58
N SER A 107 -4.08 -19.69 40.56
CA SER A 107 -5.13 -18.66 40.35
C SER A 107 -4.61 -17.47 39.52
N GLU A 108 -5.52 -16.65 38.98
CA GLU A 108 -5.14 -15.41 38.30
C GLU A 108 -4.38 -14.45 39.24
N LEU A 109 -4.65 -14.50 40.54
CA LEU A 109 -3.95 -13.73 41.57
C LEU A 109 -2.52 -14.25 41.80
N ASP A 110 -2.32 -15.57 41.80
CA ASP A 110 -0.99 -16.16 41.95
C ASP A 110 -0.09 -15.80 40.76
N GLN A 111 -0.65 -15.85 39.55
CA GLN A 111 0.06 -15.45 38.33
C GLN A 111 0.43 -13.95 38.33
N ALA A 112 -0.48 -13.10 38.81
CA ALA A 112 -0.21 -11.66 38.96
C ALA A 112 0.87 -11.36 40.01
N ASN A 113 0.85 -12.08 41.14
CA ASN A 113 1.85 -11.95 42.20
C ASN A 113 3.23 -12.42 41.73
N ASP A 114 3.32 -13.54 41.02
CA ASP A 114 4.58 -14.03 40.46
C ASP A 114 5.14 -13.09 39.39
N PHE A 115 4.29 -12.59 38.50
CA PHE A 115 4.67 -11.59 37.50
C PHE A 115 5.26 -10.32 38.12
N THR A 116 4.68 -9.89 39.25
CA THR A 116 5.10 -8.68 39.97
C THR A 116 6.41 -8.91 40.74
N LYS A 117 6.53 -10.04 41.46
CA LYS A 117 7.74 -10.42 42.20
C LYS A 117 8.96 -10.63 41.29
N GLN A 118 8.75 -11.10 40.05
CA GLN A 118 9.83 -11.24 39.07
C GLN A 118 10.36 -9.92 38.52
N ARG A 119 9.63 -8.80 38.68
CA ARG A 119 9.98 -7.51 38.09
C ARG A 119 10.41 -6.45 39.11
N ILE A 120 10.09 -6.62 40.39
CA ILE A 120 10.42 -5.66 41.43
C ILE A 120 10.79 -6.40 42.72
N ASP A 121 12.07 -6.37 43.12
CA ASP A 121 12.55 -6.92 44.39
C ASP A 121 12.26 -5.91 45.53
N LEU A 122 10.99 -5.85 45.95
CA LEU A 122 10.55 -4.99 47.05
C LEU A 122 10.91 -5.64 48.38
N LYS A 123 11.99 -5.18 49.01
CA LYS A 123 12.32 -5.57 50.39
C LYS A 123 11.79 -4.51 51.36
N PRO A 124 11.00 -4.91 52.38
CA PRO A 124 10.48 -3.97 53.36
C PRO A 124 11.64 -3.36 54.17
N LEU A 125 11.69 -2.02 54.20
CA LEU A 125 12.55 -1.24 55.07
C LEU A 125 11.68 -0.64 56.19
N ASN A 126 12.16 -0.71 57.43
CA ASN A 126 11.48 -0.05 58.54
C ASN A 126 11.45 1.46 58.28
N GLU A 127 10.27 2.07 58.50
CA GLU A 127 9.93 3.49 58.26
C GLU A 127 9.58 3.90 56.82
N HIS A 128 9.67 2.99 55.84
CA HIS A 128 9.28 3.24 54.45
C HIS A 128 8.03 2.45 54.04
N GLU A 129 7.07 3.14 53.42
CA GLU A 129 5.89 2.55 52.77
C GLU A 129 6.28 1.88 51.44
N PHE A 130 7.31 2.44 50.77
CA PHE A 130 7.90 1.91 49.54
C PHE A 130 9.41 2.12 49.56
N ALA A 131 10.19 1.11 49.20
CA ALA A 131 11.64 1.26 49.06
C ALA A 131 12.21 0.40 47.92
N ILE A 132 13.13 0.98 47.18
CA ILE A 132 14.01 0.31 46.22
C ILE A 132 15.40 0.30 46.84
N GLN A 133 15.99 -0.89 46.95
CA GLN A 133 17.35 -1.07 47.44
C GLN A 133 18.32 -1.34 46.29
N ASP A 134 19.58 -0.95 46.46
CA ASP A 134 20.66 -1.43 45.59
C ASP A 134 21.02 -2.89 45.90
N SER A 135 21.95 -3.46 45.12
CA SER A 135 22.42 -4.85 45.31
C SER A 135 23.15 -5.11 46.63
N LEU A 136 23.50 -4.05 47.38
CA LEU A 136 24.15 -4.11 48.69
C LEU A 136 23.15 -3.88 49.84
N GLY A 137 21.87 -3.65 49.54
CA GLY A 137 20.80 -3.44 50.51
C GLY A 137 20.64 -1.99 50.99
N ASN A 138 21.32 -1.02 50.36
CA ASN A 138 21.16 0.39 50.70
C ASN A 138 19.93 0.99 50.04
N LEU A 139 19.29 1.97 50.68
CA LEU A 139 18.14 2.68 50.10
C LEU A 139 18.57 3.47 48.86
N ALA A 140 18.08 3.08 47.68
CA ALA A 140 18.25 3.81 46.43
C ALA A 140 17.14 4.85 46.21
N PHE A 141 15.92 4.51 46.60
CA PHE A 141 14.76 5.41 46.61
C PHE A 141 13.73 4.91 47.61
N GLY A 142 13.20 5.78 48.46
CA GLY A 142 12.17 5.42 49.43
C GLY A 142 11.05 6.46 49.53
N ILE A 143 9.84 5.98 49.82
CA ILE A 143 8.73 6.80 50.32
C ILE A 143 8.54 6.39 51.79
N GLN A 144 8.75 7.33 52.70
CA GLN A 144 8.52 7.14 54.13
C GLN A 144 7.02 7.05 54.42
N LYS A 145 6.66 6.48 55.57
CA LYS A 145 5.25 6.33 55.99
C LYS A 145 4.51 7.66 56.20
N ASP A 146 5.24 8.75 56.36
CA ASP A 146 4.68 10.11 56.43
C ASP A 146 4.49 10.75 55.05
N GLY A 147 4.79 10.02 53.97
CA GLY A 147 4.67 10.46 52.58
C GLY A 147 5.90 11.24 52.07
N SER A 148 6.91 11.48 52.90
CA SER A 148 8.16 12.10 52.45
C SER A 148 8.98 11.14 51.57
N SER A 149 9.72 11.68 50.61
CA SER A 149 10.59 10.88 49.73
C SER A 149 12.04 11.04 50.12
N GLU A 150 12.74 9.92 50.20
CA GLU A 150 14.15 9.83 50.59
C GLU A 150 14.98 9.26 49.44
N ILE A 151 15.95 10.05 48.99
CA ILE A 151 16.90 9.69 47.94
C ILE A 151 18.30 10.02 48.49
N PRO A 152 18.99 9.06 49.13
CA PRO A 152 20.17 9.35 49.94
C PRO A 152 21.35 9.94 49.17
N LYS A 153 21.49 9.65 47.86
CA LYS A 153 22.54 10.23 47.03
C LYS A 153 22.21 10.15 45.54
N LEU A 154 21.89 11.29 44.92
CA LEU A 154 21.78 11.40 43.47
C LEU A 154 23.16 11.74 42.88
N LEU A 155 23.95 10.73 42.52
CA LEU A 155 25.20 10.92 41.77
C LEU A 155 24.88 10.97 40.29
N ALA A 156 24.54 12.15 39.76
CA ALA A 156 24.63 12.41 38.33
C ALA A 156 26.05 12.92 38.06
N GLY A 157 26.92 12.07 37.51
CA GLY A 157 28.28 12.38 37.03
C GLY A 157 29.01 13.53 37.74
N ASP A 158 29.79 13.23 38.78
CA ASP A 158 30.72 14.14 39.48
C ASP A 158 30.19 15.53 39.91
N SER A 159 28.87 15.77 39.85
CA SER A 159 28.30 17.08 40.15
C SER A 159 27.54 17.06 41.48
N LEU A 160 28.05 17.83 42.44
CA LEU A 160 27.34 18.16 43.68
C LEU A 160 26.04 18.90 43.33
N THR A 161 24.88 18.32 43.66
CA THR A 161 23.58 18.97 43.48
C THR A 161 23.26 19.87 44.67
N GLU A 162 22.72 21.06 44.41
CA GLU A 162 22.27 21.99 45.45
C GLU A 162 20.73 22.02 45.52
N LYS A 163 20.18 22.00 46.73
CA LYS A 163 18.74 22.19 46.97
C LYS A 163 18.40 23.69 46.85
N LYS A 164 17.56 24.07 45.90
CA LYS A 164 17.08 25.45 45.73
C LYS A 164 15.56 25.52 45.53
N ASN A 165 14.99 26.62 46.00
CA ASN A 165 13.63 27.03 45.64
C ASN A 165 13.71 27.82 44.33
N VAL A 166 13.16 27.27 43.24
CA VAL A 166 13.24 27.89 41.91
C VAL A 166 11.83 28.02 41.33
N GLY A 167 11.29 29.24 41.27
CA GLY A 167 10.05 29.56 40.54
C GLY A 167 8.83 28.71 40.91
N ILE A 168 8.39 27.87 39.97
CA ILE A 168 7.22 26.98 40.07
C ILE A 168 7.48 25.71 40.89
N TYR A 169 8.72 25.47 41.31
CA TYR A 169 9.12 24.30 42.07
C TYR A 169 9.02 24.56 43.57
N ALA A 170 8.36 23.65 44.29
CA ALA A 170 8.35 23.58 45.75
C ALA A 170 9.70 23.08 46.29
N GLN A 171 10.37 22.23 45.50
CA GLN A 171 11.75 21.82 45.76
C GLN A 171 12.40 21.38 44.45
N ALA A 172 13.57 21.90 44.12
CA ALA A 172 14.35 21.45 42.98
C ALA A 172 15.79 21.15 43.40
N TRP A 173 16.34 20.09 42.84
CA TRP A 173 17.76 19.80 42.84
C TRP A 173 18.30 20.16 41.46
N THR A 174 19.26 21.07 41.44
CA THR A 174 19.86 21.53 40.19
C THR A 174 21.29 21.04 40.05
N ASP A 175 21.74 20.88 38.81
CA ASP A 175 23.17 20.76 38.52
C ASP A 175 23.91 22.09 38.81
N LYS A 176 25.24 22.07 38.67
CA LYS A 176 26.10 23.26 38.85
C LYS A 176 25.79 24.43 37.91
N ASN A 177 25.05 24.18 36.83
CA ASN A 177 24.65 25.18 35.83
C ASN A 177 23.23 25.71 36.06
N GLY A 178 22.52 25.22 37.09
CA GLY A 178 21.15 25.62 37.42
C GLY A 178 20.05 24.86 36.66
N ASN A 179 20.39 23.81 35.89
CA ASN A 179 19.40 22.96 35.24
C ASN A 179 18.77 22.01 36.27
N ILE A 180 17.47 21.72 36.13
CA ILE A 180 16.75 20.83 37.05
C ILE A 180 17.16 19.38 36.78
N ALA A 181 17.72 18.71 37.79
CA ALA A 181 17.96 17.26 37.79
C ALA A 181 16.70 16.52 38.25
N VAL A 182 16.08 17.01 39.33
CA VAL A 182 14.77 16.54 39.83
C VAL A 182 14.04 17.74 40.42
N GLY A 183 12.76 17.91 40.10
CA GLY A 183 11.95 19.01 40.62
C GLY A 183 10.55 18.57 41.02
N ILE A 184 10.14 18.91 42.24
CA ILE A 184 8.77 18.83 42.72
C ILE A 184 8.12 20.19 42.50
N ARG A 185 7.08 20.26 41.67
CA ARG A 185 6.31 21.48 41.44
C ARG A 185 5.37 21.78 42.60
N LYS A 186 4.97 23.04 42.73
CA LYS A 186 4.00 23.49 43.75
C LYS A 186 2.60 22.87 43.59
N ASP A 187 2.29 22.33 42.41
CA ASP A 187 1.07 21.57 42.13
C ASP A 187 1.19 20.07 42.49
N GLY A 188 2.32 19.64 43.06
CA GLY A 188 2.58 18.26 43.46
C GLY A 188 3.14 17.37 42.34
N SER A 189 3.25 17.85 41.10
CA SER A 189 3.83 17.06 40.01
C SER A 189 5.36 16.96 40.13
N VAL A 190 5.91 15.77 39.85
CA VAL A 190 7.35 15.51 39.86
C VAL A 190 7.87 15.50 38.42
N ILE A 191 8.92 16.27 38.17
CA ILE A 191 9.64 16.30 36.90
C ILE A 191 11.03 15.73 37.10
N ILE A 192 11.30 14.67 36.36
CA ILE A 192 12.63 14.14 36.13
C ILE A 192 12.90 14.37 34.64
N PRO A 193 13.69 15.39 34.25
CA PRO A 193 14.10 15.54 32.87
C PRO A 193 14.83 14.28 32.44
N LYS A 194 14.56 13.83 31.21
CA LYS A 194 15.12 12.62 30.61
C LYS A 194 16.57 12.44 31.05
N LEU A 195 16.87 11.37 31.80
CA LEU A 195 18.23 11.02 32.22
C LEU A 195 19.10 11.00 30.96
N ILE A 196 19.91 12.05 30.79
CA ILE A 196 20.96 12.07 29.80
C ILE A 196 22.04 11.20 30.42
N ASP A 197 22.15 9.97 29.95
CA ASP A 197 23.28 9.11 30.25
C ASP A 197 24.57 9.92 29.99
N SER A 198 25.46 9.98 30.97
CA SER A 198 26.58 10.94 31.01
C SER A 198 27.66 10.71 29.93
N ASP A 199 27.42 9.81 28.97
CA ASP A 199 28.22 9.65 27.75
C ASP A 199 27.74 10.49 26.54
N ASN A 200 26.68 11.29 26.71
CA ASN A 200 26.10 12.12 25.64
C ASN A 200 26.86 13.44 25.35
N SER A 201 28.19 13.38 25.31
CA SER A 201 28.96 14.29 24.43
C SER A 201 28.99 13.81 22.98
N SER A 202 28.54 12.57 22.73
CA SER A 202 28.23 12.06 21.40
C SER A 202 26.72 12.02 21.21
N VAL A 203 26.19 12.65 20.16
CA VAL A 203 24.80 12.41 19.76
C VAL A 203 24.65 10.91 19.55
N SER A 204 23.80 10.21 20.32
CA SER A 204 23.67 8.76 20.18
C SER A 204 23.13 8.40 18.78
N THR A 205 24.05 8.14 17.86
CA THR A 205 23.72 7.66 16.51
C THR A 205 23.40 6.19 16.63
N SER A 206 22.12 5.82 16.50
CA SER A 206 21.78 4.41 16.29
C SER A 206 21.97 4.08 14.81
N THR A 207 22.49 2.90 14.50
CA THR A 207 22.69 2.40 13.13
C THR A 207 21.51 1.49 12.76
N LYS A 208 20.93 1.70 11.58
CA LYS A 208 19.92 0.83 10.97
C LYS A 208 20.47 0.14 9.74
N LYS A 209 19.89 -1.02 9.42
CA LYS A 209 20.13 -1.77 8.19
C LYS A 209 18.95 -1.62 7.24
N LEU A 210 19.24 -1.48 5.95
CA LEU A 210 18.32 -1.58 4.83
C LEU A 210 18.85 -2.65 3.87
N SER A 211 18.08 -3.71 3.62
CA SER A 211 18.34 -4.66 2.54
C SER A 211 17.03 -4.91 1.77
N ILE A 212 17.03 -5.92 0.89
CA ILE A 212 15.83 -6.35 0.17
C ILE A 212 14.67 -6.64 1.15
N ILE A 213 14.96 -7.30 2.28
CA ILE A 213 13.96 -7.73 3.27
C ILE A 213 13.45 -6.55 4.10
N GLU A 214 14.31 -5.61 4.51
CA GLU A 214 13.88 -4.43 5.29
C GLU A 214 13.25 -3.31 4.43
N SER A 215 13.29 -3.44 3.11
CA SER A 215 12.68 -2.48 2.19
C SER A 215 11.15 -2.48 2.34
N ASP A 216 10.57 -1.29 2.52
CA ASP A 216 9.14 -1.04 2.45
C ASP A 216 8.60 -1.57 1.11
N THR A 217 7.72 -2.55 1.20
CA THR A 217 7.24 -3.31 0.04
C THR A 217 5.73 -3.44 0.06
N ILE A 218 5.13 -3.45 -1.13
CA ILE A 218 3.70 -3.72 -1.34
C ILE A 218 3.56 -5.09 -1.99
N MET A 219 2.87 -6.01 -1.33
CA MET A 219 2.53 -7.32 -1.90
C MET A 219 1.12 -7.28 -2.48
N HIS A 220 0.94 -7.83 -3.68
CA HIS A 220 -0.35 -7.93 -4.37
C HIS A 220 -0.81 -9.38 -4.33
N ILE A 221 -1.88 -9.67 -3.59
CA ILE A 221 -2.49 -11.01 -3.52
C ILE A 221 -3.80 -11.02 -4.30
N GLY A 222 -3.94 -12.04 -5.15
CA GLY A 222 -5.09 -12.15 -6.02
C GLY A 222 -5.06 -13.41 -6.89
N ASP A 223 -5.92 -13.40 -7.90
CA ASP A 223 -6.14 -14.50 -8.84
C ASP A 223 -5.27 -14.38 -10.12
N SER A 224 -5.77 -14.92 -11.23
CA SER A 224 -5.17 -14.85 -12.57
C SER A 224 -4.90 -13.42 -13.06
N MET A 225 -5.68 -12.44 -12.62
CA MET A 225 -5.44 -11.02 -12.94
C MET A 225 -4.14 -10.52 -12.35
N THR A 226 -3.88 -10.91 -11.10
CA THR A 226 -2.67 -10.53 -10.36
C THR A 226 -1.47 -11.29 -10.89
N ALA A 227 -1.64 -12.58 -11.21
CA ALA A 227 -0.61 -13.39 -11.85
C ALA A 227 -0.18 -12.88 -13.26
N SER A 228 -1.08 -12.17 -13.98
CA SER A 228 -0.80 -11.39 -15.20
C SER A 228 -0.52 -12.18 -16.50
N TYR A 229 -1.29 -13.22 -16.77
CA TYR A 229 -1.10 -14.13 -17.91
C TYR A 229 -1.08 -13.52 -19.33
N TYR A 230 -1.75 -12.39 -19.57
CA TYR A 230 -2.01 -11.87 -20.93
C TYR A 230 -1.18 -10.63 -21.31
N CYS A 231 -0.06 -10.44 -20.64
CA CYS A 231 0.83 -9.31 -20.85
C CYS A 231 2.14 -9.74 -21.53
N VAL A 232 2.79 -8.78 -22.19
CA VAL A 232 4.22 -8.87 -22.53
C VAL A 232 5.04 -8.92 -21.24
N GLN A 233 6.20 -9.57 -21.26
CA GLN A 233 7.12 -9.62 -20.12
C GLN A 233 7.42 -8.21 -19.58
N ASP A 234 7.39 -8.07 -18.26
CA ASP A 234 7.54 -6.85 -17.46
C ASP A 234 6.48 -5.77 -17.73
N LYS A 235 5.36 -6.15 -18.34
CA LYS A 235 4.17 -5.30 -18.55
C LYS A 235 2.98 -5.72 -17.69
N SER A 236 3.17 -6.52 -16.64
CA SER A 236 2.10 -6.73 -15.66
C SER A 236 1.72 -5.42 -14.96
N TYR A 237 0.50 -5.31 -14.44
CA TYR A 237 0.13 -4.12 -13.66
C TYR A 237 1.05 -3.94 -12.43
N VAL A 238 1.52 -5.05 -11.83
CA VAL A 238 2.46 -5.02 -10.68
C VAL A 238 3.82 -4.50 -11.12
N SER A 239 4.30 -4.88 -12.31
CA SER A 239 5.55 -4.35 -12.89
C SER A 239 5.43 -2.85 -13.19
N GLN A 240 4.29 -2.39 -13.71
CA GLN A 240 4.04 -0.96 -13.95
C GLN A 240 3.97 -0.16 -12.64
N LEU A 241 3.30 -0.71 -11.62
CA LEU A 241 3.31 -0.13 -10.28
C LEU A 241 4.72 -0.04 -9.74
N SER A 242 5.51 -1.11 -9.78
CA SER A 242 6.90 -1.07 -9.34
C SER A 242 7.64 0.04 -10.08
N GLN A 243 7.63 0.06 -11.41
CA GLN A 243 8.37 1.07 -12.18
C GLN A 243 8.07 2.52 -11.77
N LEU A 244 6.80 2.86 -11.50
CA LEU A 244 6.33 4.23 -11.27
C LEU A 244 6.22 4.61 -9.78
N SER A 245 6.13 3.64 -8.89
CA SER A 245 5.96 3.82 -7.44
C SER A 245 7.29 4.03 -6.72
N PRO A 246 7.32 4.76 -5.59
CA PRO A 246 8.48 4.79 -4.71
C PRO A 246 8.69 3.49 -3.92
N PHE A 247 7.68 2.61 -3.84
CA PHE A 247 7.76 1.32 -3.16
C PHE A 247 8.33 0.23 -4.07
N ARG A 248 8.88 -0.81 -3.45
CA ARG A 248 9.10 -2.11 -4.11
C ARG A 248 7.78 -2.87 -4.15
N HIS A 249 7.54 -3.62 -5.22
CA HIS A 249 6.31 -4.41 -5.37
C HIS A 249 6.64 -5.90 -5.48
N ILE A 250 5.73 -6.73 -4.97
CA ILE A 250 5.78 -8.19 -5.11
C ILE A 250 4.44 -8.67 -5.65
N ASN A 251 4.52 -9.53 -6.65
CA ASN A 251 3.35 -10.26 -7.15
C ASN A 251 3.19 -11.55 -6.37
N TYR A 252 1.99 -11.77 -5.83
CA TYR A 252 1.64 -12.98 -5.09
C TYR A 252 0.31 -13.56 -5.60
N GLY A 253 0.02 -13.35 -6.89
CA GLY A 253 -1.17 -13.85 -7.58
C GLY A 253 -0.99 -15.26 -8.15
N VAL A 254 -2.05 -16.06 -8.12
CA VAL A 254 -2.09 -17.42 -8.68
C VAL A 254 -3.41 -17.61 -9.42
N THR A 255 -3.39 -18.28 -10.56
CA THR A 255 -4.61 -18.52 -11.34
C THR A 255 -5.68 -19.29 -10.55
N SER A 256 -6.94 -19.08 -10.91
CA SER A 256 -8.11 -19.78 -10.37
C SER A 256 -8.35 -19.67 -8.87
N THR A 257 -7.57 -18.87 -8.13
CA THR A 257 -7.70 -18.85 -6.67
C THR A 257 -8.78 -17.92 -6.14
N ASP A 258 -9.50 -18.36 -5.12
CA ASP A 258 -10.44 -17.57 -4.33
C ASP A 258 -9.81 -17.03 -3.02
N LEU A 259 -10.59 -16.29 -2.22
CA LEU A 259 -10.12 -15.69 -0.96
C LEU A 259 -9.66 -16.72 0.09
N LEU A 260 -10.26 -17.92 0.13
CA LEU A 260 -9.88 -18.97 1.07
C LEU A 260 -8.56 -19.63 0.66
N GLU A 261 -8.34 -19.82 -0.64
CA GLU A 261 -7.06 -20.29 -1.16
C GLU A 261 -5.95 -19.26 -0.97
N MET A 262 -6.25 -17.97 -1.16
CA MET A 262 -5.34 -16.87 -0.82
C MET A 262 -4.98 -16.88 0.67
N GLN A 263 -5.97 -17.10 1.55
CA GLN A 263 -5.74 -17.23 2.99
C GLN A 263 -4.85 -18.44 3.31
N SER A 264 -5.18 -19.61 2.75
CA SER A 264 -4.42 -20.85 2.92
C SER A 264 -2.97 -20.69 2.48
N ARG A 265 -2.73 -19.96 1.38
CA ARG A 265 -1.38 -19.65 0.88
C ARG A 265 -0.51 -18.95 1.91
N ILE A 266 -1.07 -17.96 2.62
CA ILE A 266 -0.36 -17.23 3.66
C ILE A 266 -0.12 -18.12 4.88
N ILE A 267 -1.15 -18.83 5.34
CA ILE A 267 -1.07 -19.70 6.53
C ILE A 267 0.01 -20.77 6.34
N ASN A 268 0.04 -21.39 5.15
CA ASN A 268 0.98 -22.46 4.81
C ASN A 268 2.32 -21.96 4.24
N ASP A 269 2.54 -20.63 4.19
CA ASP A 269 3.78 -20.00 3.73
C ASP A 269 4.23 -20.47 2.34
N LEU A 270 3.28 -20.61 1.41
CA LEU A 270 3.57 -21.13 0.07
C LEU A 270 4.31 -20.09 -0.78
N SER A 271 5.30 -20.54 -1.56
CA SER A 271 6.07 -19.67 -2.44
C SER A 271 5.35 -19.39 -3.75
N VAL A 272 5.38 -18.14 -4.22
CA VAL A 272 4.92 -17.70 -5.54
C VAL A 272 5.99 -16.78 -6.12
N PHE A 273 6.48 -17.10 -7.32
CA PHE A 273 7.62 -16.42 -7.97
C PHE A 273 8.84 -16.25 -7.06
N ASN A 274 9.15 -17.28 -6.24
CA ASN A 274 10.19 -17.30 -5.20
C ASN A 274 9.97 -16.39 -3.99
N ALA A 275 8.81 -15.76 -3.84
CA ALA A 275 8.47 -14.94 -2.68
C ALA A 275 7.46 -15.65 -1.76
N THR A 276 7.58 -15.46 -0.44
CA THR A 276 6.49 -15.71 0.51
C THR A 276 6.19 -14.45 1.31
N LEU A 277 5.03 -14.39 1.94
CA LEU A 277 4.69 -13.28 2.84
C LEU A 277 5.69 -13.18 4.00
N LYS A 278 6.14 -14.31 4.56
CA LYS A 278 7.10 -14.33 5.67
C LYS A 278 8.52 -13.96 5.23
N SER A 279 8.96 -14.38 4.05
CA SER A 279 10.31 -14.07 3.55
C SER A 279 10.45 -12.59 3.20
N MET A 280 9.40 -11.99 2.65
CA MET A 280 9.48 -10.64 2.09
C MET A 280 8.92 -9.52 2.98
N LYS A 281 8.17 -9.86 4.05
CA LYS A 281 7.69 -8.94 5.10
C LYS A 281 7.09 -7.64 4.54
N PRO A 282 6.07 -7.71 3.66
CA PRO A 282 5.52 -6.51 3.04
C PRO A 282 4.88 -5.59 4.07
N ARG A 283 4.92 -4.27 3.80
CA ARG A 283 4.25 -3.25 4.62
C ARG A 283 2.76 -3.18 4.34
N TYR A 284 2.38 -3.37 3.08
CA TYR A 284 0.99 -3.37 2.63
C TYR A 284 0.66 -4.66 1.87
N LEU A 285 -0.57 -5.14 2.05
CA LEU A 285 -1.14 -6.25 1.27
C LEU A 285 -2.33 -5.74 0.46
N PHE A 286 -2.18 -5.64 -0.85
CA PHE A 286 -3.25 -5.25 -1.76
C PHE A 286 -4.03 -6.51 -2.13
N ILE A 287 -5.32 -6.54 -1.78
CA ILE A 287 -6.20 -7.69 -1.99
C ILE A 287 -7.12 -7.39 -3.17
N ALA A 288 -7.03 -8.17 -4.24
CA ALA A 288 -7.87 -8.06 -5.43
C ALA A 288 -8.49 -9.43 -5.76
N SER A 289 -9.76 -9.63 -5.39
CA SER A 289 -10.48 -10.88 -5.64
C SER A 289 -11.98 -10.68 -5.83
N TYR A 290 -12.56 -11.38 -6.82
CA TYR A 290 -14.01 -11.49 -6.96
C TYR A 290 -14.46 -12.62 -7.90
N VAL A 291 -13.87 -12.74 -9.10
CA VAL A 291 -14.43 -13.60 -10.17
C VAL A 291 -14.51 -15.06 -9.75
N ASN A 292 -13.49 -15.58 -9.06
CA ASN A 292 -13.49 -16.95 -8.52
C ASN A 292 -14.37 -17.07 -7.26
N ASP A 293 -14.45 -16.01 -6.45
CA ASP A 293 -15.33 -15.96 -5.27
C ASP A 293 -16.82 -15.86 -5.63
N ARG A 294 -17.15 -15.66 -6.92
CA ARG A 294 -18.54 -15.56 -7.38
C ARG A 294 -19.37 -16.78 -6.99
N ASN A 295 -18.76 -17.96 -6.87
CA ASN A 295 -19.41 -19.17 -6.38
C ASN A 295 -19.98 -19.00 -4.96
N TYR A 296 -19.25 -18.30 -4.08
CA TYR A 296 -19.72 -17.98 -2.73
C TYR A 296 -20.70 -16.80 -2.75
N ALA A 297 -20.35 -15.73 -3.47
CA ALA A 297 -21.15 -14.51 -3.52
C ALA A 297 -22.55 -14.72 -4.11
N ASN A 298 -22.70 -15.62 -5.09
CA ASN A 298 -23.99 -15.95 -5.71
C ASN A 298 -24.91 -16.73 -4.76
N VAL A 299 -24.36 -17.54 -3.85
CA VAL A 299 -25.16 -18.24 -2.83
C VAL A 299 -25.62 -17.24 -1.78
N ASN A 300 -24.67 -16.49 -1.22
CA ASN A 300 -24.94 -15.39 -0.32
C ASN A 300 -23.73 -14.46 -0.28
N ILE A 301 -23.94 -13.17 -0.56
CA ILE A 301 -22.86 -12.17 -0.53
C ILE A 301 -22.13 -12.13 0.81
N ALA A 302 -22.80 -12.49 1.91
CA ALA A 302 -22.17 -12.59 3.23
C ALA A 302 -21.00 -13.57 3.26
N TYR A 303 -21.02 -14.66 2.48
CA TYR A 303 -19.89 -15.61 2.42
C TYR A 303 -18.64 -14.97 1.81
N TYR A 304 -18.80 -14.19 0.73
CA TYR A 304 -17.70 -13.39 0.18
C TYR A 304 -17.16 -12.40 1.21
N GLN A 305 -18.05 -11.73 1.95
CA GLN A 305 -17.63 -10.77 2.97
C GLN A 305 -16.85 -11.46 4.11
N GLU A 306 -17.36 -12.58 4.65
CA GLU A 306 -16.67 -13.34 5.70
C GLU A 306 -15.32 -13.90 5.25
N ASN A 307 -15.21 -14.39 4.01
CA ASN A 307 -13.93 -14.87 3.47
C ASN A 307 -12.91 -13.73 3.33
N MET A 308 -13.37 -12.53 2.94
CA MET A 308 -12.52 -11.34 2.88
C MET A 308 -12.06 -10.92 4.29
N ARG A 309 -12.95 -10.91 5.29
CA ARG A 309 -12.61 -10.62 6.71
C ARG A 309 -11.50 -11.55 7.22
N ARG A 310 -11.63 -12.86 6.95
CA ARG A 310 -10.62 -13.86 7.33
C ARG A 310 -9.23 -13.57 6.74
N LEU A 311 -9.16 -13.18 5.47
CA LEU A 311 -7.90 -12.82 4.84
C LEU A 311 -7.31 -11.53 5.43
N ILE A 312 -8.17 -10.54 5.72
CA ILE A 312 -7.78 -9.29 6.41
C ILE A 312 -7.21 -9.59 7.81
N ASP A 313 -7.87 -10.43 8.61
CA ASP A 313 -7.42 -10.81 9.95
C ASP A 313 -6.04 -11.47 9.92
N VAL A 314 -5.82 -12.36 8.95
CA VAL A 314 -4.50 -12.97 8.71
C VAL A 314 -3.45 -11.89 8.40
N ALA A 315 -3.73 -10.97 7.47
CA ALA A 315 -2.78 -9.89 7.17
C ALA A 315 -2.44 -9.04 8.40
N LEU A 316 -3.45 -8.66 9.19
CA LEU A 316 -3.27 -7.86 10.41
C LEU A 316 -2.49 -8.61 11.49
N SER A 317 -2.69 -9.93 11.63
CA SER A 317 -1.91 -10.76 12.57
C SER A 317 -0.41 -10.77 12.27
N HIS A 318 -0.02 -10.51 11.02
CA HIS A 318 1.37 -10.38 10.59
C HIS A 318 1.91 -8.93 10.69
N GLY A 319 1.10 -7.99 11.21
CA GLY A 319 1.46 -6.57 11.29
C GLY A 319 1.44 -5.85 9.94
N ILE A 320 0.72 -6.40 8.95
CA ILE A 320 0.64 -5.87 7.58
C ILE A 320 -0.63 -5.05 7.43
N GLN A 321 -0.55 -3.89 6.78
CA GLN A 321 -1.73 -3.07 6.49
C GLN A 321 -2.43 -3.58 5.22
N PRO A 322 -3.65 -4.15 5.31
CA PRO A 322 -4.39 -4.53 4.12
C PRO A 322 -4.95 -3.28 3.41
N VAL A 323 -5.03 -3.37 2.10
CA VAL A 323 -5.67 -2.40 1.20
C VAL A 323 -6.59 -3.19 0.28
N LEU A 324 -7.88 -2.90 0.32
CA LEU A 324 -8.81 -3.58 -0.58
C LEU A 324 -8.77 -2.95 -1.96
N THR A 325 -8.89 -3.77 -2.99
CA THR A 325 -9.03 -3.31 -4.37
C THR A 325 -10.38 -3.77 -4.90
N GLY A 326 -11.22 -2.82 -5.32
CA GLY A 326 -12.43 -3.12 -6.08
C GLY A 326 -12.05 -3.83 -7.37
N TYR A 327 -12.43 -5.09 -7.49
CA TYR A 327 -12.18 -5.87 -8.70
C TYR A 327 -12.87 -5.20 -9.90
N PHE A 328 -12.23 -5.06 -11.06
CA PHE A 328 -12.72 -4.12 -12.09
C PHE A 328 -14.13 -4.46 -12.67
N VAL A 329 -14.67 -5.65 -12.42
CA VAL A 329 -16.02 -6.06 -12.85
C VAL A 329 -17.10 -5.96 -11.75
N LEU A 330 -16.83 -5.34 -10.59
CA LEU A 330 -17.84 -5.21 -9.54
C LEU A 330 -19.09 -4.44 -10.00
N ASN A 331 -20.26 -4.85 -9.48
CA ASN A 331 -21.51 -4.10 -9.55
C ASN A 331 -21.72 -3.28 -8.27
N SER A 332 -22.76 -2.44 -8.22
CA SER A 332 -23.02 -1.54 -7.08
C SER A 332 -23.21 -2.27 -5.75
N THR A 333 -23.84 -3.45 -5.75
CA THR A 333 -24.05 -4.26 -4.52
C THR A 333 -22.71 -4.78 -3.99
N LEU A 334 -21.85 -5.30 -4.86
CA LEU A 334 -20.52 -5.77 -4.48
C LEU A 334 -19.59 -4.64 -4.06
N HIS A 335 -19.68 -3.50 -4.75
CA HIS A 335 -18.99 -2.28 -4.36
C HIS A 335 -19.35 -1.89 -2.92
N GLN A 336 -20.64 -1.90 -2.57
CA GLN A 336 -21.10 -1.65 -1.21
C GLN A 336 -20.61 -2.72 -0.22
N ALA A 337 -20.59 -3.99 -0.61
CA ALA A 337 -20.10 -5.08 0.24
C ALA A 337 -18.60 -4.95 0.57
N VAL A 338 -17.77 -4.57 -0.41
CA VAL A 338 -16.34 -4.27 -0.17
C VAL A 338 -16.19 -3.03 0.71
N LYS A 339 -16.98 -1.98 0.45
CA LYS A 339 -16.95 -0.73 1.23
C LYS A 339 -17.31 -0.96 2.70
N SER A 340 -18.32 -1.80 2.98
CA SER A 340 -18.74 -2.06 4.37
C SER A 340 -17.64 -2.75 5.18
N ILE A 341 -16.91 -3.70 4.58
CA ILE A 341 -15.77 -4.38 5.22
C ILE A 341 -14.64 -3.37 5.47
N ALA A 342 -14.35 -2.53 4.48
CA ALA A 342 -13.31 -1.53 4.63
C ALA A 342 -13.59 -0.53 5.77
N ASP A 343 -14.86 -0.11 5.91
CA ASP A 343 -15.29 0.78 7.00
C ASP A 343 -15.19 0.11 8.37
N GLU A 344 -15.57 -1.17 8.46
CA GLU A 344 -15.49 -1.98 9.67
C GLU A 344 -14.05 -2.07 10.20
N TYR A 345 -13.09 -2.37 9.31
CA TYR A 345 -11.67 -2.49 9.65
C TYR A 345 -10.91 -1.16 9.62
N ARG A 346 -11.55 -0.07 9.15
CA ARG A 346 -10.93 1.25 8.91
C ARG A 346 -9.71 1.17 7.99
N ILE A 347 -9.84 0.40 6.92
CA ILE A 347 -8.78 0.17 5.93
C ILE A 347 -9.10 0.86 4.61
N PRO A 348 -8.08 1.25 3.84
CA PRO A 348 -8.26 1.93 2.56
C PRO A 348 -8.83 0.99 1.47
N VAL A 349 -9.53 1.59 0.51
CA VAL A 349 -10.01 0.90 -0.70
C VAL A 349 -9.58 1.67 -1.95
N VAL A 350 -9.15 0.93 -2.98
CA VAL A 350 -8.86 1.43 -4.32
C VAL A 350 -9.93 0.91 -5.29
N TRP A 351 -10.63 1.78 -6.00
CA TRP A 351 -11.77 1.42 -6.84
C TRP A 351 -11.44 1.30 -8.33
N SER A 352 -10.95 0.13 -8.75
CA SER A 352 -10.65 -0.14 -10.17
C SER A 352 -11.91 -0.34 -11.03
N ASP A 353 -13.01 -0.76 -10.42
CA ASP A 353 -14.34 -0.91 -11.04
C ASP A 353 -14.92 0.42 -11.52
N VAL A 354 -14.71 1.49 -10.75
CA VAL A 354 -15.18 2.83 -11.12
C VAL A 354 -14.54 3.29 -12.42
N LEU A 355 -13.21 3.15 -12.53
CA LEU A 355 -12.49 3.46 -13.78
C LEU A 355 -13.04 2.62 -14.94
N ASN A 356 -13.24 1.30 -14.74
CA ASN A 356 -13.76 0.42 -15.78
C ASN A 356 -15.16 0.83 -16.26
N LYS A 357 -16.05 1.25 -15.36
CA LYS A 357 -17.39 1.76 -15.72
C LYS A 357 -17.31 3.06 -16.53
N GLN A 358 -16.37 3.94 -16.23
CA GLN A 358 -16.20 5.23 -16.91
C GLN A 358 -15.72 5.13 -18.36
N ILE A 359 -15.27 3.95 -18.81
CA ILE A 359 -14.61 3.77 -20.10
C ILE A 359 -15.24 2.73 -21.01
N GLY A 360 -16.42 2.18 -20.73
CA GLY A 360 -16.90 1.08 -21.57
C GLY A 360 -17.44 -0.12 -20.85
N PHE A 361 -16.89 -0.38 -19.68
CA PHE A 361 -16.92 -1.68 -19.00
C PHE A 361 -16.28 -2.78 -19.86
N TYR A 362 -15.07 -3.20 -19.51
CA TYR A 362 -14.48 -4.44 -20.01
C TYR A 362 -15.16 -5.63 -19.34
N GLU A 363 -15.93 -6.34 -20.16
CA GLU A 363 -16.62 -7.58 -19.84
C GLU A 363 -16.55 -8.41 -21.14
N GLY A 364 -15.99 -9.61 -21.07
CA GLY A 364 -15.78 -10.45 -22.25
C GLY A 364 -14.53 -10.13 -23.06
N ALA A 365 -14.17 -11.06 -23.94
CA ALA A 365 -13.03 -10.91 -24.84
C ALA A 365 -13.24 -9.78 -25.87
N THR A 366 -12.21 -8.96 -26.07
CA THR A 366 -12.12 -7.88 -27.07
C THR A 366 -10.66 -7.72 -27.51
N LEU A 367 -10.41 -7.01 -28.61
CA LEU A 367 -9.07 -6.80 -29.21
C LEU A 367 -7.89 -6.78 -28.20
N PHE A 368 -7.99 -5.98 -27.13
CA PHE A 368 -6.92 -5.81 -26.14
C PHE A 368 -7.17 -6.44 -24.76
N HIS A 369 -8.10 -7.39 -24.66
CA HIS A 369 -8.54 -7.98 -23.39
C HIS A 369 -9.13 -9.38 -23.58
N GLU A 370 -8.66 -10.38 -22.84
CA GLU A 370 -9.18 -11.77 -22.88
C GLU A 370 -9.77 -12.13 -21.52
N TRP A 371 -10.95 -11.60 -21.16
CA TRP A 371 -11.53 -11.71 -19.79
C TRP A 371 -10.60 -11.27 -18.63
N HIS A 372 -9.37 -10.88 -18.96
CA HIS A 372 -8.19 -10.63 -18.17
C HIS A 372 -7.51 -9.42 -18.77
N ALA A 373 -6.94 -8.59 -17.90
CA ALA A 373 -6.22 -7.41 -18.35
C ALA A 373 -4.97 -7.81 -19.14
N GLY A 374 -4.87 -7.32 -20.37
CA GLY A 374 -3.70 -7.43 -21.24
C GLY A 374 -2.77 -6.22 -21.11
N THR A 375 -1.71 -6.20 -21.93
CA THR A 375 -0.68 -5.13 -21.92
C THR A 375 -1.26 -3.72 -21.98
N ARG A 376 -2.31 -3.48 -22.78
CA ARG A 376 -2.95 -2.16 -22.90
C ARG A 376 -3.98 -1.87 -21.81
N THR A 377 -4.60 -2.91 -21.26
CA THR A 377 -5.78 -2.80 -20.38
C THR A 377 -5.47 -2.99 -18.90
N ASN A 378 -4.25 -3.40 -18.55
CA ASN A 378 -3.74 -3.51 -17.18
C ASN A 378 -3.79 -2.18 -16.37
N GLY A 379 -3.91 -1.03 -17.06
CA GLY A 379 -4.14 0.28 -16.45
C GLY A 379 -5.43 0.38 -15.64
N LEU A 380 -6.38 -0.52 -15.87
CA LEU A 380 -7.55 -0.70 -15.00
C LEU A 380 -7.16 -0.92 -13.54
N PHE A 381 -6.06 -1.63 -13.28
CA PHE A 381 -5.57 -1.88 -11.93
C PHE A 381 -4.51 -0.85 -11.51
N PHE A 382 -3.45 -0.67 -12.29
CA PHE A 382 -2.31 0.10 -11.77
C PHE A 382 -2.59 1.59 -11.64
N LEU A 383 -3.46 2.18 -12.47
CA LEU A 383 -3.69 3.64 -12.42
C LEU A 383 -4.40 4.07 -11.12
N PRO A 384 -5.54 3.48 -10.71
CA PRO A 384 -6.16 3.81 -9.42
C PRO A 384 -5.26 3.48 -8.23
N MET A 385 -4.53 2.35 -8.29
CA MET A 385 -3.60 1.95 -7.23
C MET A 385 -2.44 2.95 -7.09
N LEU A 386 -1.86 3.40 -8.20
CA LEU A 386 -0.76 4.37 -8.19
C LEU A 386 -1.20 5.71 -7.61
N GLU A 387 -2.43 6.16 -7.90
CA GLU A 387 -2.98 7.38 -7.30
C GLU A 387 -3.06 7.29 -5.77
N TYR A 388 -3.48 6.14 -5.25
CA TYR A 388 -3.48 5.88 -3.81
C TYR A 388 -2.06 5.78 -3.24
N ILE A 389 -1.16 5.05 -3.92
CA ILE A 389 0.22 4.84 -3.48
C ILE A 389 1.01 6.15 -3.42
N ASN A 390 0.80 7.06 -4.38
CA ASN A 390 1.47 8.36 -4.40
C ASN A 390 1.06 9.28 -3.23
N GLN A 391 -0.03 8.97 -2.53
CA GLN A 391 -0.42 9.65 -1.28
C GLN A 391 0.30 9.07 -0.05
N GLN A 392 0.91 7.89 -0.20
CA GLN A 392 1.71 7.24 0.82
C GLN A 392 3.16 7.66 0.73
N LYS A 393 3.87 7.69 1.87
CA LYS A 393 5.31 7.96 1.87
C LYS A 393 6.10 6.69 2.17
N ALA A 394 6.90 6.28 1.18
CA ALA A 394 7.91 5.25 1.34
C ALA A 394 9.07 5.80 2.16
N MET A 395 9.45 5.09 3.22
CA MET A 395 10.49 5.55 4.15
C MET A 395 11.81 4.85 3.86
N ARG A 396 11.79 3.53 3.81
CA ARG A 396 13.00 2.71 3.62
C ARG A 396 12.84 1.88 2.37
N THR A 397 13.39 2.29 1.24
CA THR A 397 13.24 1.51 0.00
C THR A 397 14.56 1.29 -0.68
N LEU A 398 14.66 0.12 -1.32
CA LEU A 398 15.80 -0.24 -2.16
C LEU A 398 15.26 -0.74 -3.50
N LYS A 399 15.53 0.01 -4.57
CA LYS A 399 15.06 -0.29 -5.91
C LYS A 399 16.21 -0.36 -6.89
N ILE A 400 16.19 -1.35 -7.78
CA ILE A 400 17.29 -1.65 -8.69
C ILE A 400 16.77 -1.62 -10.11
N TYR A 401 17.52 -0.95 -10.99
CA TYR A 401 17.14 -0.75 -12.37
C TYR A 401 18.29 -1.12 -13.32
N ARG A 402 17.93 -1.66 -14.48
CA ARG A 402 18.79 -1.81 -15.66
C ARG A 402 18.60 -0.62 -16.59
N LYS A 403 19.63 -0.27 -17.35
CA LYS A 403 19.44 0.67 -18.47
C LYS A 403 18.53 0.00 -19.51
N ARG A 404 17.56 0.75 -20.03
CA ARG A 404 16.75 0.26 -21.15
C ARG A 404 17.60 0.08 -22.40
N SER A 405 17.33 -0.98 -23.15
CA SER A 405 18.00 -1.25 -24.44
C SER A 405 17.64 -0.22 -25.51
N THR A 406 16.46 0.40 -25.39
CA THR A 406 15.97 1.48 -26.26
C THR A 406 16.64 2.84 -26.00
N PHE A 407 17.41 2.97 -24.91
CA PHE A 407 18.13 4.19 -24.58
C PHE A 407 19.64 4.04 -24.78
N THR A 408 20.21 4.86 -25.65
CA THR A 408 21.65 4.87 -25.95
C THR A 408 22.27 6.17 -25.42
N PRO A 409 22.98 6.14 -24.27
CA PRO A 409 23.68 7.31 -23.76
C PRO A 409 24.90 7.61 -24.63
N SER A 410 25.15 8.90 -24.90
CA SER A 410 26.42 9.36 -25.50
C SER A 410 27.50 9.53 -24.43
N SER A 411 27.09 9.76 -23.18
CA SER A 411 27.98 9.82 -22.01
C SER A 411 27.25 9.38 -20.74
N ASP A 412 27.99 9.15 -19.65
CA ASP A 412 27.40 8.82 -18.35
C ASP A 412 26.46 9.93 -17.84
N ALA A 413 26.68 11.20 -18.26
CA ALA A 413 25.82 12.32 -17.88
C ALA A 413 24.38 12.18 -18.42
N ASP A 414 24.18 11.48 -19.55
CA ASP A 414 22.85 11.29 -20.15
C ASP A 414 21.97 10.34 -19.31
N LEU A 415 22.58 9.57 -18.40
CA LEU A 415 21.89 8.66 -17.49
C LEU A 415 21.27 9.36 -16.28
N LEU A 416 21.57 10.64 -16.06
CA LEU A 416 20.88 11.47 -15.08
C LEU A 416 19.42 11.68 -15.50
N PHE A 417 18.55 11.96 -14.53
CA PHE A 417 17.11 12.15 -14.76
C PHE A 417 16.53 13.25 -13.88
N LYS A 418 15.46 13.88 -14.36
CA LYS A 418 14.73 14.96 -13.68
C LYS A 418 13.67 14.46 -12.71
N ASP A 419 12.88 13.49 -13.15
CA ASP A 419 11.70 12.97 -12.46
C ASP A 419 11.52 11.48 -12.75
N VAL A 420 10.43 10.89 -12.24
CA VAL A 420 10.15 9.46 -12.38
C VAL A 420 9.89 9.04 -13.82
N ILE A 421 9.35 9.94 -14.66
CA ILE A 421 9.02 9.67 -16.05
C ILE A 421 10.30 9.70 -16.90
N ASP A 422 11.13 10.73 -16.74
CA ASP A 422 12.46 10.80 -17.38
C ASP A 422 13.37 9.63 -16.93
N LYS A 423 13.33 9.26 -15.63
CA LYS A 423 14.00 8.05 -15.14
C LYS A 423 13.49 6.81 -15.85
N SER A 424 12.17 6.64 -15.94
CA SER A 424 11.56 5.43 -16.51
C SER A 424 11.77 5.28 -18.01
N ASN A 425 12.02 6.39 -18.73
CA ASN A 425 12.44 6.34 -20.13
C ASN A 425 13.85 5.76 -20.33
N LYS A 426 14.73 5.91 -19.33
CA LYS A 426 16.14 5.48 -19.39
C LYS A 426 16.39 4.16 -18.66
N TRP A 427 15.63 3.92 -17.61
CA TRP A 427 15.84 2.87 -16.62
C TRP A 427 14.61 2.01 -16.49
N LYS A 428 14.81 0.69 -16.57
CA LYS A 428 13.80 -0.34 -16.36
C LYS A 428 14.09 -1.05 -15.04
N GLU A 429 13.11 -1.13 -14.15
CA GLU A 429 13.28 -1.86 -12.90
C GLU A 429 13.57 -3.34 -13.18
N ILE A 430 14.35 -4.00 -12.31
CA ILE A 430 14.52 -5.45 -12.40
C ILE A 430 13.17 -6.19 -12.32
N SER A 431 13.09 -7.39 -12.87
CA SER A 431 11.83 -8.10 -13.04
C SER A 431 11.19 -8.44 -11.70
N VAL A 432 9.94 -8.02 -11.54
CA VAL A 432 9.02 -8.47 -10.48
C VAL A 432 8.33 -9.75 -10.96
N GLY A 433 7.99 -10.66 -10.05
CA GLY A 433 7.31 -11.92 -10.41
C GLY A 433 6.04 -11.72 -11.26
N HIS A 434 5.86 -12.47 -12.34
CA HIS A 434 4.61 -12.49 -13.14
C HIS A 434 4.66 -13.58 -14.22
N PHE A 435 3.50 -13.97 -14.75
CA PHE A 435 3.41 -14.66 -16.03
C PHE A 435 3.42 -13.66 -17.20
N SER A 436 3.88 -14.10 -18.36
CA SER A 436 3.74 -13.37 -19.62
C SER A 436 3.32 -14.31 -20.75
N LEU A 437 2.76 -13.77 -21.82
CA LEU A 437 2.50 -14.54 -23.04
C LEU A 437 3.82 -15.10 -23.58
N GLN A 438 3.83 -16.38 -23.95
CA GLN A 438 4.98 -16.96 -24.65
C GLN A 438 5.07 -16.41 -26.08
N HIS A 439 3.92 -16.22 -26.73
CA HIS A 439 3.79 -15.56 -28.02
C HIS A 439 3.50 -14.07 -27.83
N GLU A 440 4.48 -13.33 -27.29
CA GLU A 440 4.32 -11.91 -26.96
C GLU A 440 3.83 -11.07 -28.16
N TYR A 441 4.14 -11.45 -29.40
CA TYR A 441 3.69 -10.75 -30.61
C TYR A 441 2.17 -10.72 -30.82
N LYS A 442 1.38 -11.47 -30.04
CA LYS A 442 -0.10 -11.47 -30.05
C LYS A 442 -0.73 -10.62 -28.93
N TYR A 443 0.04 -9.78 -28.23
CA TYR A 443 -0.45 -9.00 -27.08
C TYR A 443 -1.64 -8.06 -27.38
N ASP A 444 -1.88 -7.74 -28.66
CA ASP A 444 -2.96 -6.87 -29.14
C ASP A 444 -4.11 -7.65 -29.82
N GLU A 445 -4.06 -8.98 -29.87
CA GLU A 445 -5.00 -9.86 -30.58
C GLU A 445 -5.74 -10.81 -29.62
N LEU A 446 -6.06 -10.30 -28.43
CA LEU A 446 -6.47 -11.10 -27.28
C LEU A 446 -7.86 -11.74 -27.43
N ASP A 447 -8.71 -11.24 -28.33
CA ASP A 447 -10.01 -11.82 -28.68
C ASP A 447 -9.94 -12.97 -29.69
N THR A 448 -8.75 -13.26 -30.23
CA THR A 448 -8.56 -14.33 -31.23
C THR A 448 -7.55 -15.39 -30.81
N LEU A 449 -7.14 -15.40 -29.54
CA LEU A 449 -6.20 -16.40 -29.03
C LEU A 449 -6.80 -17.80 -29.12
N THR A 450 -6.04 -18.71 -29.71
CA THR A 450 -6.35 -20.14 -29.72
C THR A 450 -5.71 -20.86 -28.52
N SER A 451 -6.06 -22.12 -28.27
CA SER A 451 -5.41 -22.90 -27.21
C SER A 451 -3.88 -23.03 -27.38
N GLU A 452 -3.37 -22.95 -28.61
CA GLU A 452 -1.92 -22.95 -28.90
C GLU A 452 -1.27 -21.59 -28.62
N ASP A 453 -2.05 -20.51 -28.65
CA ASP A 453 -1.58 -19.16 -28.37
C ASP A 453 -1.48 -18.86 -26.87
N ILE A 454 -2.29 -19.58 -26.08
CA ILE A 454 -2.40 -19.44 -24.63
C ILE A 454 -1.32 -20.32 -23.96
N LEU A 455 -0.07 -20.02 -24.29
CA LEU A 455 1.10 -20.54 -23.60
C LEU A 455 1.74 -19.41 -22.81
N TRP A 456 2.20 -19.70 -21.60
CA TRP A 456 2.72 -18.70 -20.68
C TRP A 456 4.10 -19.03 -20.20
N LYS A 457 4.88 -17.97 -20.01
CA LYS A 457 6.20 -18.02 -19.41
C LYS A 457 6.13 -17.45 -18.00
N GLU A 458 6.62 -18.23 -17.04
CA GLU A 458 6.84 -17.73 -15.69
C GLU A 458 8.12 -16.88 -15.64
N ASN A 459 8.00 -15.66 -15.13
CA ASN A 459 9.13 -14.77 -14.87
C ASN A 459 9.29 -14.63 -13.35
N GLN A 460 10.41 -15.14 -12.83
CA GLN A 460 10.72 -15.13 -11.39
C GLN A 460 11.00 -13.72 -10.87
N ASP A 461 10.69 -13.46 -9.60
CA ASP A 461 10.99 -12.20 -8.94
C ASP A 461 12.50 -12.07 -8.66
N GLU A 462 13.14 -11.08 -9.27
CA GLU A 462 14.60 -10.88 -9.12
C GLU A 462 14.97 -10.26 -7.77
N TYR A 463 14.05 -9.57 -7.09
CA TYR A 463 14.29 -9.16 -5.71
C TYR A 463 14.28 -10.37 -4.77
N ALA A 464 13.35 -11.32 -4.96
CA ALA A 464 13.36 -12.57 -4.18
C ALA A 464 14.67 -13.35 -4.38
N LYS A 465 15.17 -13.43 -5.63
CA LYS A 465 16.49 -14.00 -5.91
C LYS A 465 17.61 -13.32 -5.11
N LEU A 466 17.65 -11.99 -5.09
CA LEU A 466 18.64 -11.24 -4.31
C LEU A 466 18.49 -11.44 -2.79
N ALA A 467 17.25 -11.57 -2.29
CA ALA A 467 17.02 -11.90 -0.89
C ALA A 467 17.64 -13.25 -0.51
N ASP A 468 17.56 -14.21 -1.44
CA ASP A 468 18.14 -15.56 -1.35
C ASP A 468 19.61 -15.65 -1.80
N LYS A 469 20.27 -14.51 -2.02
CA LYS A 469 21.68 -14.40 -2.45
C LYS A 469 21.99 -15.03 -3.80
N GLN A 470 20.99 -15.17 -4.67
CA GLN A 470 21.16 -15.64 -6.04
C GLN A 470 21.58 -14.48 -6.96
N GLU A 471 22.46 -14.79 -7.90
CA GLU A 471 22.98 -13.79 -8.85
C GLU A 471 21.95 -13.36 -9.90
N ILE A 472 21.92 -12.06 -10.18
CA ILE A 472 21.25 -11.47 -11.34
C ILE A 472 22.26 -10.67 -12.18
N SER A 473 22.10 -10.63 -13.50
CA SER A 473 23.08 -10.04 -14.42
C SER A 473 22.72 -8.63 -14.88
N PHE A 474 23.78 -7.85 -15.13
CA PHE A 474 23.75 -6.51 -15.72
C PHE A 474 24.81 -6.42 -16.84
N ASN A 475 24.40 -5.99 -18.03
CA ASN A 475 25.28 -5.97 -19.20
C ASN A 475 26.17 -4.73 -19.27
N ASP A 476 25.68 -3.59 -18.81
CA ASP A 476 26.35 -2.30 -18.98
C ASP A 476 26.19 -1.34 -17.80
N TYR A 477 24.98 -1.17 -17.29
CA TYR A 477 24.69 -0.28 -16.18
C TYR A 477 23.60 -0.82 -15.25
N ALA A 478 23.74 -0.49 -13.96
CA ALA A 478 22.68 -0.55 -12.99
C ALA A 478 22.50 0.79 -12.28
N LEU A 479 21.26 1.13 -11.96
CA LEU A 479 20.92 2.23 -11.06
C LEU A 479 20.29 1.65 -9.81
N ILE A 480 20.77 2.07 -8.64
CA ILE A 480 20.19 1.72 -7.35
C ILE A 480 19.66 2.99 -6.70
N GLU A 481 18.35 3.02 -6.47
CA GLU A 481 17.66 4.05 -5.71
C GLU A 481 17.44 3.56 -4.28
N MET A 482 17.96 4.32 -3.32
CA MET A 482 17.82 4.04 -1.89
C MET A 482 17.09 5.19 -1.21
N SER A 483 16.07 4.89 -0.42
CA SER A 483 15.39 5.84 0.45
C SER A 483 15.58 5.45 1.92
N PHE A 484 15.77 6.44 2.79
CA PHE A 484 16.00 6.24 4.22
C PHE A 484 14.90 6.87 5.07
N ASP A 485 14.65 6.31 6.26
CA ASP A 485 13.76 6.90 7.26
C ASP A 485 14.44 8.01 8.08
N ALA A 486 15.34 8.75 7.44
CA ALA A 486 16.04 9.90 7.97
C ALA A 486 16.37 10.89 6.84
N PHE A 487 16.27 12.19 7.13
CA PHE A 487 16.62 13.25 6.17
C PHE A 487 18.12 13.54 6.16
N GLN A 488 18.61 14.14 5.08
CA GLN A 488 20.02 14.54 4.89
C GLN A 488 20.62 15.26 6.11
N GLN A 489 19.86 16.15 6.76
CA GLN A 489 20.34 16.89 7.93
C GLN A 489 20.62 16.00 9.14
N HIS A 490 19.90 14.88 9.30
CA HIS A 490 20.01 13.97 10.44
C HIS A 490 20.94 12.78 10.17
N LEU A 491 21.03 12.32 8.92
CA LEU A 491 21.96 11.26 8.50
C LEU A 491 23.41 11.65 8.77
N GLN A 492 24.18 10.74 9.35
CA GLN A 492 25.60 10.94 9.70
C GLN A 492 26.52 10.12 8.81
N PHE A 493 26.11 8.90 8.48
CA PHE A 493 26.93 7.96 7.73
C PHE A 493 26.05 6.96 6.95
N ILE A 494 26.52 6.56 5.77
CA ILE A 494 25.94 5.50 4.96
C ILE A 494 27.08 4.57 4.50
N GLU A 495 26.94 3.27 4.73
CA GLU A 495 27.80 2.21 4.19
C GLU A 495 26.97 1.29 3.31
N ILE A 496 27.28 1.22 2.02
CA ILE A 496 26.63 0.31 1.07
C ILE A 496 27.56 -0.88 0.87
N SER A 497 27.07 -2.08 1.16
CA SER A 497 27.75 -3.35 0.88
C SER A 497 27.17 -3.95 -0.39
N LEU A 498 28.03 -4.22 -1.38
CA LEU A 498 27.68 -4.80 -2.67
C LEU A 498 28.45 -6.11 -2.86
N MET A 499 27.74 -7.17 -3.22
CA MET A 499 28.34 -8.43 -3.65
C MET A 499 28.23 -8.54 -5.17
N THR A 500 29.27 -8.05 -5.87
CA THR A 500 29.34 -8.05 -7.33
C THR A 500 30.44 -8.97 -7.85
N ASN A 501 30.18 -9.67 -8.96
CA ASN A 501 31.20 -10.38 -9.72
C ASN A 501 31.37 -9.72 -11.10
N GLY A 502 32.59 -9.36 -11.47
CA GLY A 502 32.90 -8.57 -12.67
C GLY A 502 33.50 -7.20 -12.34
N ALA A 503 34.09 -6.54 -13.35
CA ALA A 503 34.70 -5.23 -13.18
C ALA A 503 33.64 -4.13 -13.17
N THR A 504 33.60 -3.33 -12.09
CA THR A 504 32.61 -2.26 -11.90
C THR A 504 33.26 -0.92 -11.64
N GLN A 505 32.63 0.15 -12.13
CA GLN A 505 32.88 1.54 -11.75
C GLN A 505 31.65 2.07 -11.02
N LEU A 506 31.88 2.78 -9.92
CA LEU A 506 30.84 3.20 -8.98
C LEU A 506 30.75 4.72 -8.96
N PHE A 507 29.52 5.24 -9.02
CA PHE A 507 29.26 6.66 -8.98
C PHE A 507 28.07 6.96 -8.08
N VAL A 508 28.16 8.01 -7.28
CA VAL A 508 27.01 8.56 -6.57
C VAL A 508 26.55 9.83 -7.28
N ARG A 509 25.24 10.06 -7.34
CA ARG A 509 24.72 11.34 -7.84
C ARG A 509 25.11 12.44 -6.86
N ASP A 510 25.80 13.46 -7.34
CA ASP A 510 26.10 14.70 -6.62
C ASP A 510 25.13 15.78 -7.10
N ASN A 511 24.15 16.15 -6.27
CA ASN A 511 23.12 17.12 -6.62
C ASN A 511 23.59 18.57 -6.50
N LEU A 512 24.72 18.81 -5.83
CA LEU A 512 25.32 20.11 -5.62
C LEU A 512 26.60 20.29 -6.46
N ALA A 513 26.79 19.46 -7.48
CA ALA A 513 27.93 19.53 -8.37
C ALA A 513 28.00 20.90 -9.09
N ALA A 514 29.12 21.60 -8.92
CA ALA A 514 29.36 22.91 -9.53
C ALA A 514 29.22 22.90 -11.07
N SER A 515 29.51 21.78 -11.73
CA SER A 515 29.32 21.62 -13.19
C SER A 515 27.85 21.76 -13.63
N SER A 516 26.91 21.51 -12.71
CA SER A 516 25.47 21.64 -12.92
C SER A 516 24.88 22.94 -12.40
N GLU A 517 25.71 23.82 -11.83
CA GLU A 517 25.28 25.12 -11.33
C GLU A 517 24.73 26.00 -12.47
N LEU A 518 23.61 26.67 -12.18
CA LEU A 518 23.07 27.76 -12.98
C LEU A 518 23.56 29.07 -12.38
N ILE A 519 24.60 29.65 -12.98
CA ILE A 519 25.07 30.98 -12.63
C ILE A 519 24.01 32.00 -13.04
N ARG A 520 23.80 33.02 -12.21
CA ARG A 520 22.87 34.11 -12.51
C ARG A 520 23.22 34.76 -13.86
N GLY A 521 22.32 34.61 -14.82
CA GLY A 521 22.45 35.16 -16.18
C GLY A 521 21.09 35.55 -16.75
N LEU A 522 21.09 36.15 -17.94
CA LEU A 522 19.88 36.39 -18.70
C LEU A 522 19.38 35.07 -19.30
N PRO A 523 18.07 34.89 -19.49
CA PRO A 523 17.54 33.72 -20.18
C PRO A 523 18.11 33.52 -21.59
N SER A 524 18.59 34.57 -22.25
CA SER A 524 19.24 34.48 -23.56
C SER A 524 20.65 33.85 -23.53
N ASP A 525 21.26 33.73 -22.34
CA ASP A 525 22.62 33.27 -22.20
C ASP A 525 22.74 31.79 -22.62
N ALA A 526 23.73 31.49 -23.47
CA ALA A 526 23.92 30.14 -24.01
C ALA A 526 24.12 29.09 -22.91
N GLU A 527 24.82 29.45 -21.83
CA GLU A 527 25.02 28.57 -20.68
C GLU A 527 23.71 28.30 -19.91
N TYR A 528 22.90 29.34 -19.70
CA TYR A 528 21.58 29.19 -19.07
C TYR A 528 20.70 28.26 -19.93
N GLN A 529 20.62 28.54 -21.24
CA GLN A 529 19.84 27.74 -22.20
C GLN A 529 20.30 26.27 -22.25
N ALA A 530 21.60 26.01 -22.11
CA ALA A 530 22.13 24.66 -22.09
C ALA A 530 21.73 23.86 -20.84
N LYS A 531 21.45 24.52 -19.70
CA LYS A 531 21.31 23.87 -18.37
C LYS A 531 19.90 23.96 -17.74
N TRP A 532 19.11 25.01 -17.99
CA TRP A 532 17.91 25.33 -17.18
C TRP A 532 16.87 24.21 -17.12
N ASN A 533 16.71 23.47 -18.22
CA ASN A 533 15.80 22.34 -18.33
C ASN A 533 16.58 21.03 -18.54
N LYS A 534 17.69 20.82 -17.83
CA LYS A 534 18.43 19.54 -17.80
C LYS A 534 18.31 18.88 -16.42
N PRO A 535 18.58 17.56 -16.31
CA PRO A 535 18.72 16.92 -15.01
C PRO A 535 19.73 17.67 -14.12
N ARG A 536 19.43 17.76 -12.83
CA ARG A 536 20.30 18.44 -11.85
C ARG A 536 21.42 17.52 -11.36
N GLY A 537 22.57 18.09 -11.02
CA GLY A 537 23.71 17.35 -10.48
C GLY A 537 24.62 16.70 -11.53
N ALA A 538 25.58 15.92 -11.05
CA ALA A 538 26.52 15.15 -11.86
C ALA A 538 26.81 13.78 -11.21
N TRP A 539 27.32 12.82 -11.98
CA TRP A 539 27.84 11.57 -11.42
C TRP A 539 29.25 11.81 -10.86
N ARG A 540 29.43 11.54 -9.57
CA ARG A 540 30.73 11.62 -8.89
C ARG A 540 31.25 10.23 -8.63
N SER A 541 32.44 9.92 -9.13
CA SER A 541 33.09 8.62 -8.90
C SER A 541 33.37 8.41 -7.41
N ILE A 542 33.17 7.18 -6.96
CA ILE A 542 33.40 6.73 -5.59
C ILE A 542 34.12 5.38 -5.65
N ASN A 543 34.98 5.13 -4.67
CA ASN A 543 35.69 3.86 -4.56
C ASN A 543 34.96 2.93 -3.59
N SER A 544 35.06 1.63 -3.84
CA SER A 544 34.74 0.60 -2.85
C SER A 544 36.01 0.03 -2.24
N ALA A 545 36.00 -0.23 -0.93
CA ALA A 545 37.01 -1.02 -0.25
C ALA A 545 36.37 -2.33 0.23
N ASN A 546 36.88 -3.49 -0.21
CA ASN A 546 36.35 -4.81 0.14
C ASN A 546 34.83 -4.95 -0.10
N GLY A 547 34.33 -4.46 -1.23
CA GLY A 547 32.90 -4.50 -1.58
C GLY A 547 32.03 -3.50 -0.81
N LYS A 548 32.62 -2.59 -0.03
CA LYS A 548 31.91 -1.58 0.75
C LYS A 548 32.19 -0.17 0.25
N ILE A 549 31.13 0.63 0.13
CA ILE A 549 31.17 2.05 -0.21
C ILE A 549 30.80 2.83 1.04
N SER A 550 31.70 3.68 1.53
CA SER A 550 31.44 4.56 2.67
C SER A 550 31.14 5.98 2.20
N ILE A 551 30.02 6.54 2.64
CA ILE A 551 29.58 7.90 2.34
C ILE A 551 29.44 8.66 3.65
N GLY A 552 30.37 9.57 3.92
CA GLY A 552 30.40 10.39 5.13
C GLY A 552 29.46 11.60 5.06
N LYS A 553 29.28 12.29 6.19
CA LYS A 553 28.36 13.44 6.34
C LYS A 553 28.50 14.53 5.27
N GLU A 554 29.73 14.90 4.91
CA GLU A 554 30.00 15.90 3.88
C GLU A 554 29.46 15.44 2.52
N GLN A 555 29.75 14.20 2.14
CA GLN A 555 29.28 13.61 0.89
C GLN A 555 27.77 13.39 0.86
N ILE A 556 27.17 13.04 2.01
CA ILE A 556 25.71 12.94 2.19
C ILE A 556 25.03 14.27 1.88
N THR A 557 25.64 15.38 2.27
CA THR A 557 25.10 16.74 2.03
C THR A 557 24.99 17.06 0.55
N ASN A 558 25.93 16.58 -0.25
CA ASN A 558 25.92 16.77 -1.71
C ASN A 558 25.04 15.73 -2.43
N ALA A 559 25.02 14.48 -1.94
CA ALA A 559 24.44 13.35 -2.67
C ALA A 559 22.94 13.10 -2.43
N MET A 560 22.40 13.58 -1.31
CA MET A 560 21.01 13.32 -0.94
C MET A 560 20.05 14.33 -1.56
N VAL A 561 18.88 13.85 -2.01
CA VAL A 561 17.70 14.69 -2.28
C VAL A 561 16.60 14.25 -1.33
N ALA A 562 16.23 15.13 -0.39
CA ALA A 562 15.36 14.81 0.74
C ALA A 562 15.87 13.58 1.54
N ASN A 563 15.29 12.41 1.33
CA ASN A 563 15.66 11.15 1.98
C ASN A 563 16.19 10.09 0.99
N LYS A 564 16.54 10.49 -0.24
CA LYS A 564 16.99 9.57 -1.30
C LYS A 564 18.45 9.74 -1.69
N LEU A 565 19.09 8.61 -2.02
CA LEU A 565 20.42 8.51 -2.60
C LEU A 565 20.39 7.62 -3.85
N PHE A 566 21.17 7.98 -4.85
CA PHE A 566 21.27 7.24 -6.12
C PHE A 566 22.71 6.79 -6.36
N LEU A 567 22.88 5.49 -6.58
CA LEU A 567 24.13 4.85 -6.95
C LEU A 567 24.03 4.34 -8.40
N LEU A 568 24.95 4.76 -9.24
CA LEU A 568 25.17 4.22 -10.57
C LEU A 568 26.33 3.23 -10.53
N ILE A 569 26.11 2.05 -11.09
CA ILE A 569 27.13 1.03 -11.30
C ILE A 569 27.30 0.85 -12.80
N LYS A 570 28.53 0.93 -13.28
CA LYS A 570 28.89 0.77 -14.69
C LYS A 570 29.80 -0.44 -14.86
N GLY A 571 29.50 -1.30 -15.83
CA GLY A 571 30.26 -2.50 -16.15
C GLY A 571 29.36 -3.67 -16.51
N ASN A 572 29.98 -4.77 -16.93
CA ASN A 572 29.33 -6.06 -17.08
C ASN A 572 29.59 -6.88 -15.81
N PHE A 573 28.54 -7.16 -15.03
CA PHE A 573 28.66 -7.79 -13.72
C PHE A 573 27.40 -8.56 -13.31
N THR A 574 27.54 -9.43 -12.33
CA THR A 574 26.40 -9.99 -11.58
C THR A 574 26.33 -9.40 -10.18
N LEU A 575 25.12 -9.29 -9.63
CA LEU A 575 24.83 -8.86 -8.27
C LEU A 575 24.14 -10.01 -7.54
N SER A 576 24.68 -10.43 -6.39
CA SER A 576 24.06 -11.45 -5.52
C SER A 576 23.51 -10.87 -4.22
N ASP A 577 24.02 -9.73 -3.75
CA ASP A 577 23.55 -9.12 -2.51
C ASP A 577 23.78 -7.62 -2.49
N ILE A 578 22.87 -6.93 -1.80
CA ILE A 578 23.00 -5.53 -1.43
C ILE A 578 22.42 -5.29 -0.04
N SER A 579 23.18 -4.59 0.79
CA SER A 579 22.68 -4.04 2.04
C SER A 579 23.32 -2.70 2.36
N VAL A 580 22.62 -1.89 3.13
CA VAL A 580 23.03 -0.54 3.50
C VAL A 580 22.92 -0.40 5.01
N ASN A 581 24.02 -0.06 5.66
CA ASN A 581 24.02 0.37 7.05
C ASN A 581 24.05 1.90 7.06
N TYR A 582 23.18 2.54 7.82
CA TYR A 582 23.13 3.99 7.93
C TYR A 582 22.89 4.41 9.36
N SER A 583 23.49 5.53 9.77
CA SER A 583 23.30 6.09 11.09
C SER A 583 22.74 7.50 10.99
N ALA A 584 21.86 7.85 11.92
CA ALA A 584 21.23 9.15 12.00
C ALA A 584 21.07 9.59 13.44
N THR A 585 21.05 10.91 13.65
CA THR A 585 20.76 11.52 14.96
C THR A 585 19.26 11.52 15.26
N LYS A 586 18.44 11.37 14.23
CA LYS A 586 16.98 11.29 14.30
C LYS A 586 16.47 10.43 13.15
N TYR A 587 15.56 9.53 13.49
CA TYR A 587 14.77 8.77 12.54
C TYR A 587 13.34 9.26 12.56
N GLU A 588 12.71 9.30 11.40
CA GLU A 588 11.30 9.62 11.26
C GLU A 588 10.48 8.34 11.47
N SER A 589 9.55 8.37 12.43
CA SER A 589 8.66 7.22 12.71
C SER A 589 7.48 7.15 11.74
N HIS A 590 7.12 8.28 11.14
CA HIS A 590 6.10 8.43 10.11
C HIS A 590 6.28 9.80 9.47
N LEU A 591 5.99 9.92 8.17
CA LEU A 591 5.78 11.22 7.54
C LEU A 591 4.27 11.46 7.43
N PRO A 592 3.81 12.72 7.52
CA PRO A 592 2.40 13.03 7.41
C PRO A 592 1.83 12.47 6.10
N THR A 593 0.71 11.74 6.20
CA THR A 593 -0.08 11.33 5.03
C THR A 593 -0.69 12.57 4.40
N LEU A 594 -0.65 12.63 3.07
CA LEU A 594 -1.39 13.65 2.34
C LEU A 594 -2.85 13.19 2.28
N ASN A 595 -3.66 13.60 3.26
CA ASN A 595 -5.09 13.37 3.18
C ASN A 595 -5.67 14.32 2.13
N LYS A 596 -6.12 13.79 0.98
CA LYS A 596 -7.01 14.55 0.11
C LYS A 596 -8.41 14.54 0.74
N PRO A 597 -8.96 15.68 1.19
CA PRO A 597 -10.37 15.73 1.59
C PRO A 597 -11.25 15.35 0.40
N ARG A 598 -12.45 14.80 0.68
CA ARG A 598 -13.43 14.60 -0.37
C ARG A 598 -13.82 15.97 -0.94
N GLU A 599 -13.68 16.10 -2.25
CA GLU A 599 -14.01 17.32 -2.97
C GLU A 599 -15.51 17.36 -3.27
N HIS A 600 -16.17 18.46 -2.94
CA HIS A 600 -17.44 18.80 -3.56
C HIS A 600 -17.15 19.53 -4.88
N LEU A 601 -17.72 19.07 -5.98
CA LEU A 601 -17.51 19.66 -7.30
C LEU A 601 -18.78 20.34 -7.78
N GLY A 602 -18.64 21.55 -8.30
CA GLY A 602 -19.72 22.28 -8.96
C GLY A 602 -20.13 21.67 -10.31
N SER A 603 -20.91 22.42 -11.08
CA SER A 603 -21.31 22.07 -12.44
C SER A 603 -20.16 22.19 -13.43
N GLU A 604 -20.29 21.54 -14.59
CA GLU A 604 -19.38 21.73 -15.72
C GLU A 604 -19.37 23.20 -16.17
N LEU A 605 -18.18 23.76 -16.35
CA LEU A 605 -17.97 25.15 -16.76
C LEU A 605 -17.54 25.29 -18.22
N LEU A 606 -17.01 24.23 -18.85
CA LEU A 606 -16.72 24.27 -20.28
C LEU A 606 -18.01 24.28 -21.09
N ALA A 607 -18.09 25.17 -22.08
CA ALA A 607 -19.21 25.20 -23.01
C ALA A 607 -19.25 23.95 -23.89
N GLN A 608 -18.07 23.42 -24.24
CA GLN A 608 -17.92 22.19 -25.01
C GLN A 608 -16.84 21.28 -24.37
N PRO A 609 -17.22 20.22 -23.63
CA PRO A 609 -16.27 19.28 -23.04
C PRO A 609 -15.71 18.22 -24.00
N LEU A 610 -16.34 18.02 -25.17
CA LEU A 610 -15.94 17.03 -26.18
C LEU A 610 -15.11 17.67 -27.30
N LEU A 611 -14.26 16.88 -27.97
CA LEU A 611 -13.37 17.36 -29.03
C LEU A 611 -13.16 16.36 -30.19
N GLY A 612 -13.85 15.22 -30.16
CA GLY A 612 -13.61 14.07 -31.03
C GLY A 612 -14.12 14.17 -32.47
N THR A 613 -14.91 15.19 -32.80
CA THR A 613 -15.43 15.43 -34.16
C THR A 613 -15.08 16.83 -34.64
N ALA A 614 -15.07 17.05 -35.95
CA ALA A 614 -14.84 18.38 -36.52
C ALA A 614 -15.79 19.43 -35.93
N GLY A 615 -17.08 19.08 -35.75
CA GLY A 615 -18.08 19.97 -35.15
C GLY A 615 -17.83 20.28 -33.67
N GLN A 616 -17.36 19.30 -32.89
CA GLN A 616 -16.96 19.51 -31.50
C GLN A 616 -15.72 20.40 -31.40
N LEU A 617 -14.75 20.19 -32.30
CA LEU A 617 -13.49 20.92 -32.31
C LEU A 617 -13.65 22.40 -32.70
N LEU A 618 -14.70 22.79 -33.43
CA LEU A 618 -14.99 24.19 -33.76
C LEU A 618 -15.22 25.09 -32.53
N SER A 619 -15.62 24.52 -31.40
CA SER A 619 -15.77 25.26 -30.12
C SER A 619 -14.46 25.40 -29.34
N TRP A 620 -13.36 24.82 -29.85
CA TRP A 620 -12.03 24.93 -29.28
C TRP A 620 -11.15 25.80 -30.16
N THR A 621 -10.34 26.64 -29.54
CA THR A 621 -9.23 27.30 -30.24
C THR A 621 -8.14 26.27 -30.48
N VAL A 622 -7.75 26.06 -31.74
CA VAL A 622 -6.71 25.09 -32.12
C VAL A 622 -5.45 25.82 -32.60
N GLY A 623 -4.29 25.32 -32.19
CA GLY A 623 -3.00 25.75 -32.73
C GLY A 623 -2.28 24.58 -33.38
N GLY A 624 -1.62 24.84 -34.51
CA GLY A 624 -1.01 23.80 -35.35
C GLY A 624 -2.06 22.88 -35.98
N THR A 625 -1.62 21.72 -36.49
CA THR A 625 -2.50 20.71 -37.09
C THR A 625 -3.01 19.74 -36.03
N VAL A 626 -4.28 19.84 -35.66
CA VAL A 626 -4.95 18.92 -34.73
C VAL A 626 -5.88 18.00 -35.52
N ASN A 627 -5.57 16.70 -35.52
CA ASN A 627 -6.37 15.70 -36.25
C ASN A 627 -7.37 15.04 -35.31
N THR A 628 -8.62 14.90 -35.78
CA THR A 628 -9.62 14.03 -35.16
C THR A 628 -9.46 12.59 -35.65
N LEU A 629 -9.75 11.62 -34.79
CA LEU A 629 -9.61 10.19 -35.06
C LEU A 629 -10.76 9.43 -34.40
N VAL A 630 -11.30 8.41 -35.06
CA VAL A 630 -12.17 7.41 -34.41
C VAL A 630 -11.29 6.25 -33.95
N PRO A 631 -11.11 6.03 -32.63
CA PRO A 631 -10.27 4.94 -32.14
C PRO A 631 -10.80 3.57 -32.58
N ILE A 632 -9.88 2.67 -32.95
CA ILE A 632 -10.22 1.26 -33.28
C ILE A 632 -10.92 0.51 -32.13
N ASP A 633 -10.78 1.00 -30.89
CA ASP A 633 -11.43 0.50 -29.68
C ASP A 633 -12.49 1.47 -29.12
N LEU A 634 -13.20 2.21 -30.00
CA LEU A 634 -14.25 3.17 -29.64
C LEU A 634 -15.21 2.72 -28.52
N PRO A 635 -15.72 1.46 -28.48
CA PRO A 635 -16.59 1.01 -27.39
C PRO A 635 -15.96 1.07 -25.99
N LYS A 636 -14.63 1.11 -25.93
CA LYS A 636 -13.80 1.15 -24.71
C LYS A 636 -13.16 2.53 -24.47
N CYS A 637 -13.67 3.56 -25.13
CA CYS A 637 -13.31 4.95 -24.86
C CYS A 637 -14.15 5.56 -23.71
N PRO A 638 -13.68 6.65 -23.09
CA PRO A 638 -14.40 7.35 -22.03
C PRO A 638 -15.84 7.65 -22.41
N ARG A 639 -16.74 7.58 -21.42
CA ARG A 639 -18.14 7.93 -21.61
C ARG A 639 -18.34 9.44 -21.79
N LYS A 640 -19.35 9.86 -22.55
CA LYS A 640 -19.78 11.26 -22.64
C LYS A 640 -20.19 11.77 -21.25
N PRO A 641 -20.07 13.09 -20.96
CA PRO A 641 -20.55 13.66 -19.71
C PRO A 641 -21.99 13.24 -19.42
N ASP A 642 -22.22 12.73 -18.20
CA ASP A 642 -23.52 12.33 -17.67
C ASP A 642 -24.32 11.30 -18.51
N GLN A 643 -23.65 10.58 -19.42
CA GLN A 643 -24.28 9.60 -20.31
C GLN A 643 -23.47 8.31 -20.36
N ASN A 644 -24.12 7.15 -20.34
CA ASN A 644 -23.45 5.85 -20.55
C ASN A 644 -23.28 5.52 -22.04
N VAL A 645 -22.67 6.45 -22.79
CA VAL A 645 -22.40 6.31 -24.23
C VAL A 645 -20.95 6.72 -24.47
N SER A 646 -20.20 5.96 -25.27
CA SER A 646 -18.84 6.34 -25.64
C SER A 646 -18.81 7.70 -26.33
N ILE A 647 -17.71 8.44 -26.17
CA ILE A 647 -17.39 9.58 -27.07
C ILE A 647 -17.41 9.15 -28.54
N ASP A 648 -17.50 10.13 -29.45
CA ASP A 648 -17.58 9.90 -30.90
C ASP A 648 -16.20 9.75 -31.55
N GLY A 649 -15.15 10.26 -30.91
CA GLY A 649 -13.78 10.28 -31.41
C GLY A 649 -12.83 10.96 -30.43
N VAL A 650 -11.59 11.16 -30.85
CA VAL A 650 -10.52 11.79 -30.06
C VAL A 650 -9.73 12.77 -30.93
N VAL A 651 -8.95 13.64 -30.31
CA VAL A 651 -7.89 14.40 -31.00
C VAL A 651 -6.51 13.86 -30.66
N THR A 652 -5.56 14.03 -31.56
CA THR A 652 -4.14 13.70 -31.31
C THR A 652 -3.33 14.97 -31.05
N LEU A 653 -2.77 15.06 -29.84
CA LEU A 653 -1.91 16.14 -29.39
C LEU A 653 -0.42 15.74 -29.51
N THR A 654 0.41 16.71 -29.88
CA THR A 654 1.87 16.62 -29.98
C THR A 654 2.51 17.81 -29.26
N SER A 655 3.84 17.93 -29.33
CA SER A 655 4.57 19.11 -28.84
C SER A 655 4.41 20.36 -29.71
N THR A 656 3.77 20.26 -30.88
CA THR A 656 3.66 21.33 -31.87
C THR A 656 2.23 21.75 -32.17
N ASN A 657 1.24 21.18 -31.48
CA ASN A 657 -0.16 21.53 -31.62
C ASN A 657 -0.84 21.63 -30.25
N TYR A 658 -2.02 22.24 -30.18
CA TYR A 658 -2.77 22.37 -28.94
C TYR A 658 -4.26 22.59 -29.17
N VAL A 659 -5.04 22.36 -28.11
CA VAL A 659 -6.44 22.79 -27.99
C VAL A 659 -6.59 23.73 -26.78
N GLN A 660 -7.42 24.75 -26.91
CA GLN A 660 -7.63 25.79 -25.90
C GLN A 660 -9.11 26.17 -25.76
N GLN A 661 -9.54 26.43 -24.54
CA GLN A 661 -10.87 26.97 -24.22
C GLN A 661 -10.77 27.81 -22.95
N SER A 662 -11.70 28.75 -22.79
CA SER A 662 -11.79 29.63 -21.63
C SER A 662 -13.13 29.45 -20.94
N ILE A 663 -13.15 29.61 -19.62
CA ILE A 663 -14.36 29.65 -18.81
C ILE A 663 -14.53 31.03 -18.20
N SER A 664 -15.77 31.40 -17.93
CA SER A 664 -16.10 32.61 -17.17
C SER A 664 -16.79 32.24 -15.87
N PHE A 665 -16.53 33.01 -14.82
CA PHE A 665 -17.07 32.76 -13.49
C PHE A 665 -17.21 34.07 -12.69
N PRO A 666 -18.09 34.12 -11.68
CA PRO A 666 -18.26 35.32 -10.87
C PRO A 666 -16.98 35.76 -10.14
N ALA A 667 -16.76 37.06 -10.02
CA ALA A 667 -15.69 37.58 -9.16
C ALA A 667 -15.95 37.17 -7.70
N SER A 668 -14.89 36.88 -6.95
CA SER A 668 -14.92 36.56 -5.52
C SER A 668 -13.79 37.30 -4.79
N GLU A 669 -14.00 37.66 -3.53
CA GLU A 669 -12.93 38.18 -2.67
C GLU A 669 -11.99 37.06 -2.18
N GLU A 670 -12.41 35.80 -2.34
CA GLU A 670 -11.65 34.60 -1.97
C GLU A 670 -10.94 33.98 -3.18
N VAL A 671 -9.87 33.23 -2.91
CA VAL A 671 -9.23 32.37 -3.92
C VAL A 671 -10.21 31.29 -4.34
N ARG A 672 -10.32 31.05 -5.65
CA ARG A 672 -11.17 30.00 -6.21
C ARG A 672 -10.33 28.87 -6.76
N THR A 673 -10.75 27.64 -6.51
CA THR A 673 -10.03 26.44 -6.96
C THR A 673 -10.82 25.72 -8.04
N PHE A 674 -10.19 25.47 -9.19
CA PHE A 674 -10.78 24.75 -10.30
C PHE A 674 -10.06 23.42 -10.52
N LYS A 675 -10.83 22.37 -10.73
CA LYS A 675 -10.36 21.05 -11.14
C LYS A 675 -10.55 20.88 -12.63
N VAL A 676 -9.44 20.71 -13.35
CA VAL A 676 -9.43 20.34 -14.77
C VAL A 676 -9.18 18.84 -14.89
N VAL A 677 -10.06 18.14 -15.59
CA VAL A 677 -9.91 16.69 -15.85
C VAL A 677 -9.77 16.45 -17.35
N ALA A 678 -8.57 16.10 -17.78
CA ALA A 678 -8.28 15.70 -19.15
C ALA A 678 -8.26 14.17 -19.27
N TRP A 679 -9.19 13.61 -20.05
CA TRP A 679 -9.20 12.17 -20.32
C TRP A 679 -8.29 11.87 -21.49
N ALA A 680 -7.14 11.26 -21.19
CA ALA A 680 -6.08 11.07 -22.16
C ALA A 680 -5.41 9.70 -22.04
N ARG A 681 -4.74 9.29 -23.12
CA ARG A 681 -3.88 8.09 -23.17
C ARG A 681 -2.74 8.27 -24.17
N TYR A 682 -1.66 7.52 -23.97
CA TYR A 682 -0.69 7.22 -25.03
C TYR A 682 -1.16 5.99 -25.77
N PHE A 683 -1.39 6.07 -27.08
CA PHE A 683 -1.89 4.93 -27.85
C PHE A 683 -1.03 4.69 -29.09
N PRO A 684 0.10 3.97 -28.95
CA PRO A 684 0.86 3.54 -30.12
C PRO A 684 -0.02 2.63 -30.98
N LYS A 685 0.27 2.60 -32.28
CA LYS A 685 -0.46 1.77 -33.25
C LYS A 685 -0.61 0.33 -32.75
N ALA A 686 -1.75 -0.30 -33.02
CA ALA A 686 -2.00 -1.69 -32.66
C ALA A 686 -1.14 -2.63 -33.51
N PHE A 687 -0.58 -3.67 -32.91
CA PHE A 687 0.23 -4.66 -33.62
C PHE A 687 -0.62 -5.87 -33.99
N LEU A 688 -1.18 -5.85 -35.20
CA LEU A 688 -2.23 -6.79 -35.63
C LEU A 688 -1.89 -7.44 -36.96
N ASP A 689 -2.38 -8.65 -37.18
CA ASP A 689 -2.28 -9.40 -38.43
C ASP A 689 -3.47 -9.09 -39.32
N ARG A 690 -3.24 -8.25 -40.33
CA ARG A 690 -4.34 -7.81 -41.19
C ARG A 690 -4.74 -8.85 -42.23
N THR A 691 -4.07 -10.00 -42.29
CA THR A 691 -4.56 -11.17 -43.05
C THR A 691 -5.72 -11.85 -42.34
N ASN A 692 -5.87 -11.64 -41.02
CA ASN A 692 -7.04 -12.08 -40.27
C ASN A 692 -8.27 -11.23 -40.65
N PRO A 693 -9.38 -11.85 -41.12
CA PRO A 693 -10.60 -11.12 -41.48
C PRO A 693 -11.12 -10.20 -40.36
N THR A 694 -10.94 -10.57 -39.09
CA THR A 694 -11.34 -9.77 -37.92
C THR A 694 -10.68 -8.38 -37.91
N TYR A 695 -9.44 -8.26 -38.40
CA TYR A 695 -8.63 -7.04 -38.32
C TYR A 695 -8.43 -6.34 -39.66
N SER A 696 -8.77 -7.01 -40.77
CA SER A 696 -8.58 -6.50 -42.14
C SER A 696 -9.25 -5.13 -42.37
N GLY A 697 -10.42 -4.91 -41.76
CA GLY A 697 -11.23 -3.69 -41.89
C GLY A 697 -10.83 -2.53 -40.96
N TYR A 698 -9.88 -2.72 -40.03
CA TYR A 698 -9.42 -1.61 -39.19
C TYR A 698 -8.62 -0.58 -39.99
N ASP A 699 -8.72 0.67 -39.53
CA ASP A 699 -8.00 1.80 -40.10
C ASP A 699 -6.48 1.55 -40.08
N ALA A 700 -5.89 1.44 -41.26
CA ALA A 700 -4.47 1.17 -41.45
C ALA A 700 -3.56 2.25 -40.82
N SER A 701 -4.07 3.47 -40.61
CA SER A 701 -3.30 4.52 -39.94
C SER A 701 -3.04 4.21 -38.47
N GLN A 702 -3.88 3.38 -37.85
CA GLN A 702 -3.83 2.99 -36.44
C GLN A 702 -3.18 1.63 -36.19
N VAL A 703 -2.71 0.94 -37.24
CA VAL A 703 -2.21 -0.44 -37.16
C VAL A 703 -0.78 -0.54 -37.72
N VAL A 704 0.05 -1.33 -37.06
CA VAL A 704 1.27 -1.92 -37.63
C VAL A 704 0.91 -3.36 -38.00
N ASP A 705 0.96 -3.66 -39.29
CA ASP A 705 0.59 -4.98 -39.81
C ASP A 705 1.71 -5.99 -39.56
N ARG A 706 1.51 -6.90 -38.59
CA ARG A 706 2.51 -7.89 -38.19
C ARG A 706 2.75 -8.96 -39.25
N SER A 707 1.87 -9.09 -40.25
CA SER A 707 2.05 -10.03 -41.36
C SER A 707 3.12 -9.56 -42.35
N VAL A 708 3.46 -8.27 -42.33
CA VAL A 708 4.50 -7.68 -43.18
C VAL A 708 5.88 -8.02 -42.63
N ALA A 709 6.74 -8.57 -43.50
CA ALA A 709 8.11 -8.93 -43.12
C ALA A 709 8.88 -7.72 -42.55
N GLY A 710 9.48 -7.91 -41.37
CA GLY A 710 10.25 -6.87 -40.68
C GLY A 710 9.41 -5.92 -39.82
N ALA A 711 8.11 -6.15 -39.65
CA ALA A 711 7.28 -5.37 -38.73
C ALA A 711 7.81 -5.48 -37.29
N ILE A 712 7.97 -4.33 -36.63
CA ILE A 712 8.48 -4.24 -35.26
C ILE A 712 7.31 -3.90 -34.32
N PRO A 713 7.10 -4.65 -33.23
CA PRO A 713 6.05 -4.35 -32.28
C PRO A 713 6.32 -3.00 -31.59
N PRO A 714 5.34 -2.07 -31.57
CA PRO A 714 5.49 -0.79 -30.88
C PRO A 714 5.69 -0.91 -29.37
N ILE A 715 5.19 -2.00 -28.76
CA ILE A 715 5.33 -2.30 -27.34
C ILE A 715 6.13 -3.60 -27.20
N ASN A 716 7.13 -3.58 -26.33
CA ASN A 716 7.92 -4.75 -25.95
C ASN A 716 8.43 -4.63 -24.51
N LYS A 717 9.05 -5.68 -23.96
CA LYS A 717 9.53 -5.70 -22.57
C LYS A 717 10.45 -4.52 -22.19
N ASP A 718 11.16 -3.90 -23.13
CA ASP A 718 12.15 -2.85 -22.85
C ASP A 718 11.65 -1.42 -23.14
N THR A 719 10.48 -1.26 -23.77
CA THR A 719 9.80 0.04 -23.93
C THR A 719 9.27 0.59 -22.60
N PHE A 720 9.09 1.90 -22.51
CA PHE A 720 8.29 2.55 -21.46
C PHE A 720 7.09 3.20 -22.13
N ASP A 721 5.89 2.72 -21.82
CA ASP A 721 4.68 3.02 -22.60
C ASP A 721 3.84 4.12 -21.94
N ALA A 722 4.49 5.26 -21.71
CA ALA A 722 3.84 6.46 -21.23
C ALA A 722 4.37 7.71 -21.95
N GLN A 723 3.52 8.73 -22.03
CA GLN A 723 3.87 10.07 -22.54
C GLN A 723 3.42 11.11 -21.52
N GLU A 724 3.82 12.37 -21.70
CA GLU A 724 3.42 13.46 -20.82
C GLU A 724 2.42 14.40 -21.53
N ILE A 725 1.35 14.74 -20.82
CA ILE A 725 0.41 15.80 -21.20
C ILE A 725 0.68 17.03 -20.34
N MET A 726 0.63 18.20 -20.96
CA MET A 726 0.77 19.50 -20.30
C MET A 726 -0.55 20.26 -20.34
N LEU A 727 -0.88 20.86 -19.21
CA LEU A 727 -1.92 21.88 -19.08
C LEU A 727 -1.23 23.22 -18.85
N GLU A 728 -1.44 24.17 -19.74
CA GLU A 728 -1.05 25.57 -19.58
C GLU A 728 -2.30 26.41 -19.18
N THR A 729 -2.14 27.35 -18.26
CA THR A 729 -3.23 28.14 -17.67
C THR A 729 -2.86 29.61 -17.50
N TRP A 730 -3.85 30.50 -17.63
CA TRP A 730 -3.72 31.93 -17.36
C TRP A 730 -5.09 32.57 -17.11
N THR A 731 -5.11 33.75 -16.49
CA THR A 731 -6.33 34.56 -16.35
C THR A 731 -6.51 35.50 -17.53
N GLY A 732 -7.77 35.74 -17.92
CA GLY A 732 -8.10 36.50 -19.13
C GLY A 732 -8.24 35.64 -20.40
N ASN A 733 -8.70 36.26 -21.49
CA ASN A 733 -9.05 35.57 -22.74
C ASN A 733 -7.85 35.37 -23.68
N ASP A 734 -6.98 36.37 -23.80
CA ASP A 734 -5.87 36.33 -24.73
C ASP A 734 -4.69 35.56 -24.14
N HIS A 735 -4.03 34.75 -24.98
CA HIS A 735 -2.85 34.03 -24.55
C HIS A 735 -1.71 35.01 -24.22
N PRO A 736 -1.06 34.89 -23.05
CA PRO A 736 0.00 35.81 -22.65
C PRO A 736 1.22 35.69 -23.57
N SER A 737 1.84 36.84 -23.89
CA SER A 737 3.07 36.91 -24.70
C SER A 737 4.25 36.15 -24.09
N ASN A 738 4.27 35.98 -22.77
CA ASN A 738 5.30 35.25 -22.03
C ASN A 738 4.90 33.80 -21.68
N ASN A 739 3.84 33.28 -22.31
CA ASN A 739 3.16 32.03 -21.96
C ASN A 739 2.45 32.06 -20.59
N GLY A 740 1.61 31.07 -20.34
CA GLY A 740 0.91 30.81 -19.08
C GLY A 740 1.71 29.92 -18.13
N ALA A 741 1.17 29.73 -16.93
CA ALA A 741 1.69 28.75 -15.98
C ALA A 741 1.39 27.34 -16.49
N PHE A 742 2.25 26.36 -16.25
CA PHE A 742 2.02 25.00 -16.71
C PHE A 742 2.15 23.95 -15.61
N GLN A 743 1.34 22.90 -15.74
CA GLN A 743 1.41 21.67 -14.98
C GLN A 743 1.53 20.51 -15.96
N LYS A 744 2.19 19.42 -15.56
CA LYS A 744 2.33 18.22 -16.38
C LYS A 744 2.08 16.97 -15.56
N ASP A 745 1.57 15.95 -16.24
CA ASP A 745 1.44 14.60 -15.69
C ASP A 745 1.56 13.60 -16.87
N PHE A 746 1.68 12.31 -16.57
CA PHE A 746 1.82 11.28 -17.57
C PHE A 746 0.48 10.67 -17.98
N VAL A 747 0.47 10.04 -19.14
CA VAL A 747 -0.61 9.19 -19.65
C VAL A 747 0.01 7.86 -20.06
N SER A 748 -0.71 6.76 -19.84
CA SER A 748 -0.26 5.41 -20.21
C SER A 748 -1.09 4.86 -21.37
N LEU A 749 -0.89 3.57 -21.71
CA LEU A 749 -1.69 2.86 -22.71
C LEU A 749 -3.20 2.91 -22.47
N MET A 750 -3.59 2.95 -21.20
CA MET A 750 -4.97 2.96 -20.77
C MET A 750 -5.51 4.38 -20.60
N TRP A 751 -6.81 4.57 -20.86
CA TRP A 751 -7.49 5.83 -20.57
C TRP A 751 -7.35 6.22 -19.11
N ARG A 752 -6.83 7.43 -18.87
CA ARG A 752 -6.62 8.01 -17.54
C ARG A 752 -7.34 9.36 -17.44
N PRO A 753 -8.13 9.60 -16.37
CA PRO A 753 -8.51 10.96 -15.99
C PRO A 753 -7.32 11.67 -15.35
N VAL A 754 -6.67 12.56 -16.09
CA VAL A 754 -5.56 13.38 -15.57
C VAL A 754 -6.15 14.60 -14.89
N ASN A 755 -5.90 14.73 -13.57
CA ASN A 755 -6.46 15.79 -12.74
C ASN A 755 -5.43 16.90 -12.51
N PHE A 756 -5.82 18.14 -12.79
CA PHE A 756 -5.06 19.34 -12.47
C PHE A 756 -5.88 20.26 -11.59
N TYR A 757 -5.22 20.95 -10.66
CA TYR A 757 -5.86 21.90 -9.75
C TYR A 757 -5.27 23.28 -9.98
N ILE A 758 -6.14 24.26 -10.15
CA ILE A 758 -5.77 25.64 -10.49
C ILE A 758 -6.39 26.54 -9.44
N GLU A 759 -5.55 27.27 -8.72
CA GLU A 759 -5.99 28.35 -7.84
C GLU A 759 -5.97 29.66 -8.61
N VAL A 760 -7.09 30.36 -8.60
CA VAL A 760 -7.25 31.66 -9.22
C VAL A 760 -7.40 32.71 -8.12
N GLN A 761 -6.65 33.80 -8.26
CA GLN A 761 -6.63 34.90 -7.31
C GLN A 761 -8.00 35.63 -7.24
N PRO A 762 -8.28 36.34 -6.14
CA PRO A 762 -9.50 37.13 -5.99
C PRO A 762 -9.76 38.09 -7.16
N TYR A 763 -11.04 38.36 -7.41
CA TYR A 763 -11.60 39.30 -8.41
C TYR A 763 -11.37 38.96 -9.88
N GLU A 764 -10.64 37.90 -10.18
CA GLU A 764 -10.58 37.35 -11.52
C GLU A 764 -11.93 36.76 -11.93
N THR A 765 -12.21 36.75 -13.23
CA THR A 765 -13.51 36.30 -13.79
C THR A 765 -13.37 35.36 -14.98
N VAL A 766 -12.14 35.15 -15.46
CA VAL A 766 -11.86 34.31 -16.62
C VAL A 766 -10.63 33.46 -16.36
N LEU A 767 -10.74 32.17 -16.67
CA LEU A 767 -9.63 31.22 -16.66
C LEU A 767 -9.57 30.58 -18.04
N SER A 768 -8.41 30.68 -18.67
CA SER A 768 -8.11 30.03 -19.93
C SER A 768 -7.20 28.83 -19.71
N ILE A 769 -7.46 27.76 -20.47
CA ILE A 769 -6.65 26.54 -20.46
C ILE A 769 -6.15 26.20 -21.85
N ARG A 770 -4.99 25.57 -21.94
CA ARG A 770 -4.46 24.95 -23.14
C ARG A 770 -3.87 23.59 -22.83
N LEU A 771 -4.17 22.60 -23.68
CA LEU A 771 -3.66 21.23 -23.57
C LEU A 771 -2.81 20.86 -24.78
N ASN A 772 -1.66 20.26 -24.53
CA ASN A 772 -0.76 19.69 -25.55
C ASN A 772 0.04 18.51 -24.97
N ALA A 773 0.72 17.73 -25.83
CA ALA A 773 1.66 16.72 -25.37
C ALA A 773 3.07 17.33 -25.24
N LEU A 774 3.84 16.95 -24.23
CA LEU A 774 5.26 17.36 -24.12
C LEU A 774 6.17 16.53 -25.02
N SER A 775 5.82 15.26 -25.21
CA SER A 775 6.57 14.31 -26.01
C SER A 775 5.61 13.36 -26.72
N GLY A 776 6.05 12.85 -27.88
CA GLY A 776 5.29 11.86 -28.63
C GLY A 776 3.90 12.33 -29.05
N GLN A 777 2.94 11.40 -29.00
CA GLN A 777 1.55 11.63 -29.36
C GLN A 777 0.64 11.20 -28.21
N VAL A 778 -0.31 12.05 -27.85
CA VAL A 778 -1.32 11.78 -26.81
C VAL A 778 -2.70 11.88 -27.45
N GLN A 779 -3.54 10.88 -27.22
CA GLN A 779 -4.96 10.96 -27.58
C GLN A 779 -5.72 11.65 -26.44
N LEU A 780 -6.49 12.69 -26.76
CA LEU A 780 -7.37 13.39 -25.83
C LEU A 780 -8.84 13.16 -26.23
N ALA A 781 -9.61 12.61 -25.30
CA ALA A 781 -11.00 12.21 -25.49
C ALA A 781 -12.01 13.29 -25.12
N LYS A 782 -11.81 13.89 -23.94
CA LYS A 782 -12.67 14.94 -23.39
C LYS A 782 -11.92 15.73 -22.32
N CYS A 783 -12.39 16.94 -22.04
CA CYS A 783 -11.93 17.78 -20.95
C CYS A 783 -13.13 18.24 -20.12
N SER A 784 -12.92 18.50 -18.84
CA SER A 784 -13.92 19.02 -17.90
C SER A 784 -13.25 20.06 -17.02
N ILE A 785 -13.93 21.18 -16.74
CA ILE A 785 -13.54 22.13 -15.71
C ILE A 785 -14.70 22.31 -14.75
N LYS A 786 -14.45 22.04 -13.46
CA LYS A 786 -15.41 22.24 -12.38
C LYS A 786 -14.75 22.98 -11.24
N GLU A 787 -15.49 23.86 -10.58
CA GLU A 787 -15.03 24.46 -9.33
C GLU A 787 -15.05 23.42 -8.20
N VAL A 788 -14.05 23.50 -7.32
CA VAL A 788 -14.00 22.78 -6.04
C VAL A 788 -14.65 23.68 -4.97
N ILE A 789 -15.75 23.21 -4.39
CA ILE A 789 -16.62 23.93 -3.44
C ILE A 789 -16.39 23.45 -2.02
#